data_AF-A0A962XD44-F1
#
_entry.id   AF-A0A962XD44-F1
#
_cell.length_a   1.000
_cell.length_b   1.000
_cell.length_c   1.000
_cell.angle_alpha   90.00
_cell.angle_beta   90.00
_cell.angle_gamma   90.00
#
_symmetry.space_group_name_H-M   'P 1'
#
loop_
_entity.id
_entity.type
_entity.pdbx_description
1 polymer ?
#
loop_
_entity_poly.entity_id
_entity_poly.type
_entity_poly.pdbx_seq_one_letter_code
_entity_poly.pdbx_strand_id
1 'polypeptide(L)'
;MFKKKAEETDAAGNGAHGGRSLFTFQLPTLLLGMVAPLVVVLIAQQTISSHTRQADAAAARVVAESLATRIEGEIAARRSLLLLALADGAAATALDSGDESALEAVEQTLQKRIGGLLQVRLLSPDVSQPDPGGAAPMGYAGLDMARRVREAGRPVAAEIHQIKSGAPYLAMAMPVDAGGRNVGVLFSAWQMRFLSGPVERSPAFAGRLELVQGGDAGYVIAQGPGSLEGPLNDDRVQVADTIWEVGYAVDSGAGGTDLLLYGIVGGSALVLLLLTLMQARSMAGALRKDMGTLVGLGESILRRDGGGTAHAVRVKDCAAAIALLGQYACEARQAPVAAATVTPAAVRPRAAAMAPASTPSQGLEVEELDHDPAELLTGRQAVPGAGEIPAALFRAYDIRGETDKGLTPAFAELLGRGVGSLVMEDGGSKVAVARDARLSSPELSAALVRGLTAAGCDVLDIGQGPTPLLYFTLHDQPVDAGVMVTGSHNPVNYNGFKIVIGDRVLDGEGLVKLRQRMIDGVFTEGNGGVERLDMVGDYIEAVMREVQLARPLKVVVDAGNGSAGQLARETLEALGCEVVPLFCDADGAFPNHHPDPSQPENVASLMLEVQAQQADVGIAFDGDGDRLGIIDNDGGNVWP
;
A
#
# COMPACT_ATOMS: atom_id res chain seq x y z
N MET A 1 35.69 -18.98 68.01
CA MET A 1 36.77 -18.94 67.01
C MET A 1 36.47 -17.76 66.09
N PHE A 2 37.22 -16.68 65.92
CA PHE A 2 38.56 -16.25 66.33
C PHE A 2 38.57 -14.70 66.32
N LYS A 3 39.09 -14.10 67.40
CA LYS A 3 40.01 -12.93 67.49
C LYS A 3 40.05 -11.90 66.33
N LYS A 4 39.81 -10.60 66.57
CA LYS A 4 40.67 -9.58 67.25
C LYS A 4 41.72 -8.95 66.30
N LYS A 5 41.70 -7.59 66.25
CA LYS A 5 42.54 -6.59 65.54
C LYS A 5 41.75 -5.92 64.39
N ALA A 6 41.55 -4.61 64.33
CA ALA A 6 42.35 -3.51 64.85
C ALA A 6 41.46 -2.32 65.28
N GLU A 7 41.54 -1.96 66.56
CA GLU A 7 41.28 -0.62 67.07
C GLU A 7 42.67 0.00 67.29
N GLU A 8 43.00 1.01 66.48
CA GLU A 8 43.93 2.14 66.75
C GLU A 8 44.38 2.70 65.40
N THR A 9 43.65 3.73 64.92
CA THR A 9 44.20 4.93 64.25
C THR A 9 43.06 5.93 64.06
N ASP A 10 43.38 7.20 64.28
CA ASP A 10 42.61 8.42 63.99
C ASP A 10 41.62 8.96 65.04
N ALA A 11 42.19 9.24 66.21
CA ALA A 11 41.87 10.46 66.95
C ALA A 11 42.52 11.69 66.26
N ALA A 12 41.97 12.13 65.13
CA ALA A 12 42.21 13.46 64.55
C ALA A 12 41.19 13.70 63.43
N GLY A 13 40.35 14.74 63.54
CA GLY A 13 39.53 15.18 62.41
C GLY A 13 38.07 15.48 62.68
N ASN A 14 37.68 15.90 63.89
CA ASN A 14 36.36 16.50 64.08
C ASN A 14 36.45 18.01 63.79
N GLY A 15 36.20 18.42 62.54
CA GLY A 15 36.33 19.83 62.18
C GLY A 15 36.12 20.19 60.72
N ALA A 16 35.09 19.67 60.05
CA ALA A 16 34.71 20.16 58.72
C ALA A 16 33.19 20.02 58.48
N HIS A 17 32.41 20.93 59.03
CA HIS A 17 31.11 21.27 58.45
C HIS A 17 31.28 22.58 57.69
N GLY A 18 31.65 22.46 56.41
CA GLY A 18 31.67 23.58 55.48
C GLY A 18 30.27 24.16 55.33
N GLY A 19 30.17 25.50 55.37
CA GLY A 19 28.95 26.22 55.05
C GLY A 19 28.51 25.85 53.63
N ARG A 20 27.41 25.11 53.53
CA ARG A 20 26.76 24.79 52.26
C ARG A 20 25.86 25.95 51.88
N SER A 21 26.01 26.51 50.68
CA SER A 21 25.28 27.70 50.24
C SER A 21 23.77 27.44 50.20
N LEU A 22 22.97 28.47 50.45
CA LEU A 22 21.49 28.41 50.41
C LEU A 22 20.97 27.78 49.10
N PHE A 23 21.70 28.01 48.00
CA PHE A 23 21.45 27.43 46.67
C PHE A 23 21.53 25.91 46.64
N THR A 24 22.46 25.30 47.40
CA THR A 24 22.63 23.84 47.44
C THR A 24 21.53 23.09 48.20
N PHE A 25 20.72 23.78 49.03
CA PHE A 25 19.59 23.17 49.73
C PHE A 25 18.25 23.31 48.98
N GLN A 26 18.04 24.44 48.29
CA GLN A 26 16.74 24.77 47.69
C GLN A 26 16.54 24.19 46.29
N LEU A 27 17.59 24.14 45.47
CA LEU A 27 17.47 23.69 44.09
C LEU A 27 17.07 22.20 43.97
N PRO A 28 17.67 21.26 44.73
CA PRO A 28 17.32 19.85 44.61
C PRO A 28 15.90 19.55 45.11
N THR A 29 15.42 20.25 46.15
CA THR A 29 14.09 20.04 46.72
C THR A 29 12.99 20.62 45.84
N LEU A 30 13.22 21.77 45.19
CA LEU A 30 12.30 22.34 44.22
C LEU A 30 12.26 21.53 42.91
N LEU A 31 13.42 21.06 42.44
CA LEU A 31 13.48 20.17 41.27
C LEU A 31 12.78 18.83 41.55
N LEU A 32 13.05 18.19 42.69
CA LEU A 32 12.41 16.93 43.04
C LEU A 32 10.89 17.09 43.26
N GLY A 33 10.47 18.23 43.83
CA GLY A 33 9.06 18.57 44.05
C GLY A 33 8.27 18.88 42.77
N MET A 34 8.93 19.30 41.69
CA MET A 34 8.28 19.49 40.37
C MET A 34 8.37 18.26 39.47
N VAL A 35 9.50 17.56 39.47
CA VAL A 35 9.75 16.45 38.53
C VAL A 35 9.03 15.18 38.99
N ALA A 36 9.02 14.85 40.28
CA ALA A 36 8.38 13.63 40.77
C ALA A 36 6.87 13.56 40.46
N PRO A 37 6.05 14.60 40.69
CA PRO A 37 4.63 14.54 40.34
C PRO A 37 4.40 14.52 38.83
N LEU A 38 5.21 15.21 38.04
CA LEU A 38 5.11 15.16 36.57
C LEU A 38 5.35 13.74 36.05
N VAL A 39 6.35 13.04 36.59
CA VAL A 39 6.64 11.64 36.26
C VAL A 39 5.49 10.73 36.70
N VAL A 40 4.90 10.95 37.88
CA VAL A 40 3.74 10.18 38.35
C VAL A 40 2.50 10.42 37.47
N VAL A 41 2.26 11.66 37.01
CA VAL A 41 1.17 11.98 36.07
C VAL A 41 1.39 11.27 34.74
N LEU A 42 2.60 11.32 34.19
CA LEU A 42 2.92 10.66 32.93
C LEU A 42 2.73 9.14 33.03
N ILE A 43 3.22 8.53 34.11
CA ILE A 43 3.04 7.09 34.36
C ILE A 43 1.55 6.75 34.55
N ALA A 44 0.80 7.55 35.31
CA ALA A 44 -0.63 7.34 35.53
C ALA A 44 -1.45 7.51 34.23
N GLN A 45 -1.18 8.54 33.43
CA GLN A 45 -1.81 8.74 32.12
C GLN A 45 -1.48 7.59 31.16
N GLN A 46 -0.22 7.15 31.13
CA GLN A 46 0.19 6.03 30.30
C GLN A 46 -0.51 4.73 30.74
N THR A 47 -0.62 4.50 32.05
CA THR A 47 -1.26 3.29 32.61
C THR A 47 -2.77 3.28 32.40
N ILE A 48 -3.45 4.41 32.64
CA ILE A 48 -4.90 4.53 32.43
C ILE A 48 -5.23 4.38 30.95
N SER A 49 -4.52 5.09 30.07
CA SER A 49 -4.75 5.01 28.63
C SER A 49 -4.41 3.63 28.06
N SER A 50 -3.44 2.90 28.63
CA SER A 50 -3.18 1.51 28.25
C SER A 50 -4.29 0.57 28.72
N HIS A 51 -4.83 0.75 29.93
CA HIS A 51 -5.91 -0.09 30.44
C HIS A 51 -7.24 0.15 29.72
N THR A 52 -7.58 1.40 29.37
CA THR A 52 -8.77 1.68 28.57
C THR A 52 -8.63 1.11 27.17
N ARG A 53 -7.48 1.28 26.51
CA ARG A 53 -7.20 0.67 25.20
C ARG A 53 -7.29 -0.86 25.24
N GLN A 54 -6.75 -1.48 26.28
CA GLN A 54 -6.85 -2.94 26.46
C GLN A 54 -8.29 -3.41 26.69
N ALA A 55 -9.08 -2.68 27.48
CA ALA A 55 -10.47 -3.01 27.73
C ALA A 55 -11.33 -2.85 26.46
N ASP A 56 -11.09 -1.78 25.70
CA ASP A 56 -11.78 -1.52 24.43
C ASP A 56 -11.41 -2.57 23.37
N ALA A 57 -10.13 -2.95 23.26
CA ALA A 57 -9.67 -4.02 22.37
C ALA A 57 -10.25 -5.39 22.75
N ALA A 58 -10.32 -5.71 24.05
CA ALA A 58 -10.91 -6.97 24.52
C ALA A 58 -12.42 -7.02 24.24
N ALA A 59 -13.15 -5.93 24.47
CA ALA A 59 -14.56 -5.84 24.12
C ALA A 59 -14.75 -5.95 22.59
N ALA A 60 -13.87 -5.32 21.82
CA ALA A 60 -13.92 -5.34 20.37
C ALA A 60 -13.77 -6.77 19.81
N ARG A 61 -12.81 -7.50 20.34
CA ARG A 61 -12.55 -8.91 19.97
C ARG A 61 -13.74 -9.82 20.26
N VAL A 62 -14.40 -9.68 21.41
CA VAL A 62 -15.58 -10.50 21.75
C VAL A 62 -16.73 -10.29 20.76
N VAL A 63 -16.91 -9.05 20.27
CA VAL A 63 -17.91 -8.72 19.24
C VAL A 63 -17.54 -9.37 17.91
N ALA A 64 -16.28 -9.27 17.50
CA ALA A 64 -15.78 -9.90 16.27
C ALA A 64 -15.93 -11.43 16.33
N GLU A 65 -15.56 -12.09 17.43
CA GLU A 65 -15.71 -13.54 17.64
C GLU A 65 -17.17 -14.00 17.60
N SER A 66 -18.07 -13.25 18.24
CA SER A 66 -19.51 -13.54 18.21
C SER A 66 -20.10 -13.47 16.80
N LEU A 67 -19.69 -12.46 16.02
CA LEU A 67 -20.11 -12.34 14.63
C LEU A 67 -19.52 -13.43 13.75
N ALA A 68 -18.22 -13.73 13.91
CA ALA A 68 -17.55 -14.80 13.18
C ALA A 68 -18.27 -16.14 13.38
N THR A 69 -18.62 -16.47 14.62
CA THR A 69 -19.40 -17.68 14.96
C THR A 69 -20.79 -17.69 14.29
N ARG A 70 -21.44 -16.53 14.20
CA ARG A 70 -22.74 -16.41 13.53
C ARG A 70 -22.64 -16.62 12.02
N ILE A 71 -21.63 -16.03 11.38
CA ILE A 71 -21.37 -16.19 9.95
C ILE A 71 -21.03 -17.64 9.64
N GLU A 72 -20.17 -18.27 10.44
CA GLU A 72 -19.85 -19.70 10.35
C GLU A 72 -21.13 -20.55 10.36
N GLY A 73 -22.04 -20.31 11.30
CA GLY A 73 -23.32 -21.02 11.38
C GLY A 73 -24.19 -20.89 10.14
N GLU A 74 -24.23 -19.71 9.51
CA GLU A 74 -24.97 -19.46 8.26
C GLU A 74 -24.34 -20.20 7.07
N ILE A 75 -23.01 -20.27 6.98
CA ILE A 75 -22.29 -21.03 5.95
C ILE A 75 -22.50 -22.54 6.14
N ALA A 76 -22.38 -23.02 7.37
CA ALA A 76 -22.61 -24.43 7.71
C ALA A 76 -24.06 -24.87 7.39
N ALA A 77 -25.05 -24.03 7.66
CA ALA A 77 -26.45 -24.30 7.33
C ALA A 77 -26.66 -24.45 5.82
N ARG A 78 -26.07 -23.57 4.99
CA ARG A 78 -26.16 -23.65 3.52
C ARG A 78 -25.47 -24.88 2.97
N ARG A 79 -24.29 -25.22 3.49
CA ARG A 79 -23.58 -26.45 3.12
C ARG A 79 -24.43 -27.68 3.43
N SER A 80 -25.11 -27.70 4.58
CA SER A 80 -26.02 -28.78 4.96
C SER A 80 -27.23 -28.89 4.03
N LEU A 81 -27.77 -27.77 3.54
CA LEU A 81 -28.85 -27.76 2.55
C LEU A 81 -28.40 -28.35 1.21
N LEU A 82 -27.20 -28.01 0.73
CA LEU A 82 -26.67 -28.57 -0.51
C LEU A 82 -26.39 -30.08 -0.37
N LEU A 83 -25.82 -30.52 0.75
CA LEU A 83 -25.62 -31.94 1.05
C LEU A 83 -26.94 -32.71 1.05
N LEU A 84 -27.99 -32.16 1.69
CA LEU A 84 -29.31 -32.78 1.68
C LEU A 84 -29.91 -32.84 0.27
N ALA A 85 -29.65 -31.83 -0.56
CA ALA A 85 -30.16 -31.77 -1.91
C ALA A 85 -29.44 -32.73 -2.88
N LEU A 86 -28.18 -33.08 -2.59
CA LEU A 86 -27.44 -34.10 -3.35
C LEU A 86 -27.76 -35.54 -2.90
N ALA A 87 -28.45 -35.71 -1.77
CA ALA A 87 -28.70 -37.02 -1.18
C ALA A 87 -29.63 -37.94 -2.01
N ASP A 88 -30.43 -37.38 -2.93
CA ASP A 88 -31.32 -38.14 -3.79
C ASP A 88 -30.62 -38.78 -5.01
N GLY A 89 -29.33 -38.47 -5.22
CA GLY A 89 -28.51 -39.04 -6.29
C GLY A 89 -28.85 -38.54 -7.71
N ALA A 90 -29.79 -37.60 -7.85
CA ALA A 90 -30.19 -37.07 -9.16
C ALA A 90 -29.03 -36.33 -9.85
N ALA A 91 -28.29 -35.51 -9.10
CA ALA A 91 -27.11 -34.80 -9.59
C ALA A 91 -25.99 -35.76 -10.02
N ALA A 92 -25.74 -36.80 -9.24
CA ALA A 92 -24.74 -37.82 -9.55
C ALA A 92 -25.11 -38.60 -10.83
N THR A 93 -26.40 -38.92 -11.00
CA THR A 93 -26.91 -39.62 -12.18
C THR A 93 -26.80 -38.75 -13.44
N ALA A 94 -27.13 -37.47 -13.35
CA ALA A 94 -27.04 -36.53 -14.47
C ALA A 94 -25.59 -36.28 -14.91
N LEU A 95 -24.65 -36.21 -13.96
CA LEU A 95 -23.21 -36.10 -14.26
C LEU A 95 -22.64 -37.36 -14.90
N ASP A 96 -23.02 -38.54 -14.42
CA ASP A 96 -22.53 -39.81 -14.98
C ASP A 96 -23.11 -40.10 -16.38
N SER A 97 -24.33 -39.61 -16.69
CA SER A 97 -24.93 -39.78 -18.01
C SER A 97 -24.38 -38.82 -19.07
N GLY A 98 -23.77 -37.70 -18.66
CA GLY A 98 -23.27 -36.67 -19.58
C GLY A 98 -24.36 -36.01 -20.43
N ASP A 99 -25.62 -36.09 -20.02
CA ASP A 99 -26.76 -35.54 -20.73
C ASP A 99 -27.00 -34.09 -20.26
N GLU A 100 -26.66 -33.13 -21.12
CA GLU A 100 -26.81 -31.69 -20.83
C GLU A 100 -28.24 -31.33 -20.44
N SER A 101 -29.24 -31.95 -21.06
CA SER A 101 -30.65 -31.66 -20.75
C SER A 101 -31.06 -32.17 -19.36
N ALA A 102 -30.46 -33.27 -18.90
CA ALA A 102 -30.66 -33.79 -17.56
C ALA A 102 -29.93 -32.94 -16.51
N LEU A 103 -28.72 -32.45 -16.82
CA LEU A 103 -27.96 -31.54 -15.96
C LEU A 103 -28.73 -30.25 -15.71
N GLU A 104 -29.19 -29.58 -16.78
CA GLU A 104 -29.97 -28.35 -16.68
C GLU A 104 -31.27 -28.55 -15.88
N ALA A 105 -31.96 -29.69 -16.06
CA ALA A 105 -33.18 -29.99 -15.32
C ALA A 105 -32.93 -30.14 -13.81
N VAL A 106 -31.81 -30.77 -13.42
CA VAL A 106 -31.41 -30.90 -12.01
C VAL A 106 -30.99 -29.54 -11.45
N GLU A 107 -30.19 -28.76 -12.17
CA GLU A 107 -29.76 -27.41 -11.76
C GLU A 107 -30.96 -26.49 -11.50
N GLN A 108 -31.91 -26.44 -12.43
CA GLN A 108 -33.14 -25.65 -12.26
C GLN A 108 -33.99 -26.12 -11.08
N THR A 109 -34.01 -27.44 -10.82
CA THR A 109 -34.75 -28.01 -9.68
C THR A 109 -34.11 -27.61 -8.37
N LEU A 110 -32.78 -27.70 -8.26
CA LEU A 110 -32.01 -27.28 -7.09
C LEU A 110 -32.19 -25.79 -6.81
N GLN A 111 -32.08 -24.96 -7.85
CA GLN A 111 -32.24 -23.51 -7.74
C GLN A 111 -33.66 -23.09 -7.32
N LYS A 112 -34.71 -23.83 -7.74
CA LYS A 112 -36.09 -23.57 -7.32
C LYS A 112 -36.39 -24.05 -5.90
N ARG A 113 -35.79 -25.17 -5.47
CA ARG A 113 -36.05 -25.77 -4.15
C ARG A 113 -35.33 -25.03 -3.01
N ILE A 114 -34.13 -24.52 -3.27
CA ILE A 114 -33.30 -23.89 -2.26
C ILE A 114 -33.35 -22.37 -2.47
N GLY A 115 -34.06 -21.68 -1.57
CA GLY A 115 -34.16 -20.22 -1.60
C GLY A 115 -32.81 -19.55 -1.37
N GLY A 116 -32.53 -18.49 -2.13
CA GLY A 116 -31.31 -17.69 -2.02
C GLY A 116 -30.18 -18.08 -2.98
N LEU A 117 -30.34 -19.17 -3.74
CA LEU A 117 -29.45 -19.51 -4.86
C LEU A 117 -29.69 -18.59 -6.05
N LEU A 118 -28.62 -17.93 -6.49
CA LEU A 118 -28.58 -17.16 -7.74
C LEU A 118 -28.36 -18.06 -8.94
N GLN A 119 -27.51 -19.08 -8.80
CA GLN A 119 -27.20 -20.02 -9.86
C GLN A 119 -26.59 -21.30 -9.30
N VAL A 120 -26.82 -22.41 -9.97
CA VAL A 120 -26.26 -23.72 -9.65
C VAL A 120 -25.66 -24.30 -10.92
N ARG A 121 -24.48 -24.92 -10.81
CA ARG A 121 -23.81 -25.61 -11.92
C ARG A 121 -23.33 -26.97 -11.46
N LEU A 122 -23.59 -27.99 -12.26
CA LEU A 122 -23.04 -29.33 -12.13
C LEU A 122 -21.90 -29.49 -13.12
N LEU A 123 -20.68 -29.44 -12.59
CA LEU A 123 -19.46 -29.39 -13.38
C LEU A 123 -18.87 -30.80 -13.53
N SER A 124 -18.62 -31.18 -14.78
CA SER A 124 -17.84 -32.37 -15.13
C SER A 124 -16.41 -32.24 -14.59
N PRO A 125 -15.73 -33.37 -14.24
CA PRO A 125 -14.34 -33.37 -13.83
C PRO A 125 -13.39 -32.68 -14.82
N ASP A 126 -13.71 -32.64 -16.11
CA ASP A 126 -12.84 -32.09 -17.17
C ASP A 126 -13.13 -30.62 -17.50
N VAL A 127 -13.99 -29.94 -16.72
CA VAL A 127 -14.31 -28.52 -16.98
C VAL A 127 -13.05 -27.65 -16.86
N SER A 128 -12.80 -26.86 -17.89
CA SER A 128 -11.63 -25.97 -17.97
C SER A 128 -11.97 -24.58 -18.48
N GLN A 129 -13.20 -24.37 -18.95
CA GLN A 129 -13.64 -23.09 -19.50
C GLN A 129 -14.57 -22.37 -18.51
N PRO A 130 -14.38 -21.05 -18.32
CA PRO A 130 -15.31 -20.21 -17.56
C PRO A 130 -16.71 -20.27 -18.18
N ASP A 131 -17.75 -20.13 -17.36
CA ASP A 131 -19.13 -20.05 -17.83
C ASP A 131 -19.69 -18.64 -17.54
N PRO A 132 -19.68 -17.72 -18.53
CA PRO A 132 -20.15 -16.36 -18.34
C PRO A 132 -21.68 -16.25 -18.23
N GLY A 133 -22.44 -17.33 -18.44
CA GLY A 133 -23.90 -17.31 -18.55
C GLY A 133 -24.63 -17.21 -17.20
N GLY A 134 -25.83 -16.60 -17.22
CA GLY A 134 -26.77 -16.60 -16.10
C GLY A 134 -26.61 -15.44 -15.11
N ALA A 135 -27.28 -15.56 -13.95
CA ALA A 135 -27.38 -14.50 -12.94
C ALA A 135 -26.13 -14.34 -12.07
N ALA A 136 -25.25 -15.35 -12.05
CA ALA A 136 -23.96 -15.34 -11.38
C ALA A 136 -22.95 -16.04 -12.30
N PRO A 137 -22.26 -15.29 -13.19
CA PRO A 137 -21.24 -15.83 -14.08
C PRO A 137 -20.14 -16.55 -13.28
N MET A 138 -19.47 -17.54 -13.86
CA MET A 138 -18.40 -18.30 -13.21
C MET A 138 -17.07 -18.06 -13.94
N GLY A 139 -16.19 -17.27 -13.32
CA GLY A 139 -14.84 -17.00 -13.83
C GLY A 139 -13.80 -18.06 -13.42
N TYR A 140 -12.52 -17.74 -13.65
CA TYR A 140 -11.39 -18.62 -13.29
C TYR A 140 -11.31 -18.95 -11.79
N ALA A 141 -11.73 -18.03 -10.91
CA ALA A 141 -11.81 -18.31 -9.47
C ALA A 141 -12.81 -19.45 -9.15
N GLY A 142 -13.94 -19.52 -9.87
CA GLY A 142 -14.91 -20.62 -9.76
C GLY A 142 -14.35 -21.95 -10.27
N LEU A 143 -13.60 -21.92 -11.37
CA LEU A 143 -12.90 -23.11 -11.89
C LEU A 143 -11.81 -23.59 -10.93
N ASP A 144 -11.07 -22.68 -10.32
CA ASP A 144 -10.06 -23.00 -9.31
C ASP A 144 -10.70 -23.63 -8.06
N MET A 145 -11.83 -23.09 -7.58
CA MET A 145 -12.59 -23.74 -6.50
C MET A 145 -13.02 -25.16 -6.88
N ALA A 146 -13.53 -25.36 -8.10
CA ALA A 146 -13.93 -26.68 -8.58
C ALA A 146 -12.73 -27.65 -8.66
N ARG A 147 -11.58 -27.17 -9.14
CA ARG A 147 -10.32 -27.91 -9.16
C ARG A 147 -9.88 -28.32 -7.74
N ARG A 148 -9.88 -27.39 -6.78
CA ARG A 148 -9.53 -27.66 -5.38
C ARG A 148 -10.46 -28.68 -4.72
N VAL A 149 -11.76 -28.63 -5.00
CA VAL A 149 -12.72 -29.63 -4.51
C VAL A 149 -12.40 -31.02 -5.06
N ARG A 150 -12.09 -31.11 -6.35
CA ARG A 150 -11.74 -32.37 -7.02
C ARG A 150 -10.47 -32.98 -6.43
N GLU A 151 -9.44 -32.17 -6.23
CA GLU A 151 -8.16 -32.61 -5.65
C GLU A 151 -8.30 -33.02 -4.18
N ALA A 152 -9.06 -32.25 -3.40
CA ALA A 152 -9.22 -32.49 -1.98
C ALA A 152 -10.27 -33.57 -1.65
N GLY A 153 -11.19 -33.88 -2.57
CA GLY A 153 -12.31 -34.80 -2.36
C GLY A 153 -13.29 -34.35 -1.27
N ARG A 154 -13.30 -33.06 -0.92
CA ARG A 154 -14.10 -32.47 0.15
C ARG A 154 -14.52 -31.03 -0.22
N PRO A 155 -15.58 -30.49 0.42
CA PRO A 155 -15.94 -29.09 0.23
C PRO A 155 -14.76 -28.16 0.55
N VAL A 156 -14.56 -27.13 -0.27
CA VAL A 156 -13.57 -26.09 -0.03
C VAL A 156 -14.16 -24.95 0.82
N ALA A 157 -13.29 -24.06 1.29
CA ALA A 157 -13.71 -22.84 1.98
C ALA A 157 -14.65 -22.03 1.08
N ALA A 158 -15.65 -21.39 1.68
CA ALA A 158 -16.55 -20.52 0.93
C ALA A 158 -15.83 -19.21 0.56
N GLU A 159 -16.11 -18.69 -0.62
CA GLU A 159 -15.45 -17.51 -1.18
C GLU A 159 -16.49 -16.54 -1.74
N ILE A 160 -16.20 -15.25 -1.72
CA ILE A 160 -16.98 -14.26 -2.46
C ILE A 160 -16.29 -14.01 -3.78
N HIS A 161 -17.04 -14.16 -4.86
CA HIS A 161 -16.58 -13.84 -6.19
C HIS A 161 -17.25 -12.55 -6.63
N GLN A 162 -16.43 -11.63 -7.11
CA GLN A 162 -16.89 -10.40 -7.74
C GLN A 162 -16.41 -10.42 -9.19
N ILE A 163 -17.35 -10.21 -10.10
CA ILE A 163 -17.09 -10.16 -11.53
C ILE A 163 -17.39 -8.73 -11.95
N LYS A 164 -16.54 -8.12 -12.78
CA LYS A 164 -16.58 -6.67 -13.07
C LYS A 164 -17.94 -6.16 -13.60
N SER A 165 -18.80 -7.03 -14.13
CA SER A 165 -20.15 -6.70 -14.63
C SER A 165 -21.31 -7.11 -13.71
N GLY A 166 -21.05 -7.75 -12.56
CA GLY A 166 -22.07 -8.38 -11.71
C GLY A 166 -22.00 -8.00 -10.24
N ALA A 167 -23.13 -8.11 -9.53
CA ALA A 167 -23.13 -8.01 -8.07
C ALA A 167 -22.31 -9.16 -7.47
N PRO A 168 -21.54 -8.91 -6.39
CA PRO A 168 -20.79 -9.98 -5.75
C PRO A 168 -21.74 -11.05 -5.21
N TYR A 169 -21.30 -12.30 -5.27
CA TYR A 169 -22.06 -13.45 -4.80
C TYR A 169 -21.19 -14.38 -3.96
N LEU A 170 -21.82 -15.13 -3.06
CA LEU A 170 -21.12 -16.18 -2.31
C LEU A 170 -21.01 -17.43 -3.19
N ALA A 171 -19.79 -17.86 -3.46
CA ALA A 171 -19.44 -19.10 -4.13
C ALA A 171 -19.21 -20.23 -3.12
N MET A 172 -19.85 -21.37 -3.34
CA MET A 172 -19.59 -22.61 -2.61
C MET A 172 -19.47 -23.76 -3.60
N ALA A 173 -18.44 -24.58 -3.44
CA ALA A 173 -18.20 -25.75 -4.27
C ALA A 173 -18.08 -27.01 -3.40
N MET A 174 -18.69 -28.10 -3.86
CA MET A 174 -18.68 -29.38 -3.15
C MET A 174 -18.65 -30.57 -4.11
N PRO A 175 -18.06 -31.70 -3.69
CA PRO A 175 -17.98 -32.88 -4.54
C PRO A 175 -19.37 -33.51 -4.70
N VAL A 176 -19.63 -34.06 -5.88
CA VAL A 176 -20.79 -34.91 -6.15
C VAL A 176 -20.28 -36.33 -6.31
N ASP A 177 -20.68 -37.21 -5.39
CA ASP A 177 -20.23 -38.59 -5.37
C ASP A 177 -21.31 -39.55 -5.88
N ALA A 178 -20.90 -40.51 -6.72
CA ALA A 178 -21.70 -41.66 -7.12
C ALA A 178 -20.98 -42.94 -6.66
N GLY A 179 -21.58 -43.69 -5.73
CA GLY A 179 -21.01 -44.98 -5.28
C GLY A 179 -19.61 -44.89 -4.64
N GLY A 180 -19.28 -43.75 -4.01
CA GLY A 180 -17.97 -43.53 -3.37
C GLY A 180 -16.87 -43.03 -4.32
N ARG A 181 -17.22 -42.69 -5.57
CA ARG A 181 -16.34 -42.04 -6.54
C ARG A 181 -16.87 -40.64 -6.84
N ASN A 182 -16.00 -39.64 -6.78
CA ASN A 182 -16.32 -38.28 -7.22
C ASN A 182 -16.58 -38.29 -8.73
N VAL A 183 -17.80 -37.92 -9.13
CA VAL A 183 -18.26 -37.85 -10.54
C VAL A 183 -18.34 -36.42 -11.06
N GLY A 184 -18.10 -35.41 -10.21
CA GLY A 184 -18.11 -34.01 -10.58
C GLY A 184 -18.21 -33.06 -9.39
N VAL A 185 -18.43 -31.78 -9.67
CA VAL A 185 -18.49 -30.73 -8.65
C VAL A 185 -19.81 -29.98 -8.78
N LEU A 186 -20.50 -29.79 -7.66
CA LEU A 186 -21.60 -28.85 -7.55
C LEU A 186 -21.01 -27.48 -7.20
N PHE A 187 -21.11 -26.53 -8.12
CA PHE A 187 -20.84 -25.13 -7.87
C PHE A 187 -22.16 -24.39 -7.63
N SER A 188 -22.20 -23.57 -6.58
CA SER A 188 -23.40 -22.82 -6.19
C SER A 188 -23.06 -21.37 -5.88
N ALA A 189 -23.82 -20.46 -6.49
CA ALA A 189 -23.73 -19.03 -6.27
C ALA A 189 -24.95 -18.55 -5.47
N TRP A 190 -24.72 -17.80 -4.39
CA TRP A 190 -25.74 -17.37 -3.45
C TRP A 190 -25.80 -15.85 -3.31
N GLN A 191 -27.00 -15.34 -3.04
CA GLN A 191 -27.19 -13.92 -2.71
C GLN A 191 -26.47 -13.55 -1.40
N MET A 192 -25.75 -12.43 -1.38
CA MET A 192 -24.97 -11.99 -0.21
C MET A 192 -25.76 -11.28 0.89
N ARG A 193 -27.06 -11.04 0.72
CA ARG A 193 -27.87 -10.25 1.66
C ARG A 193 -27.85 -10.76 3.11
N PHE A 194 -27.62 -12.05 3.31
CA PHE A 194 -27.54 -12.64 4.64
C PHE A 194 -26.17 -12.41 5.32
N LEU A 195 -25.12 -12.10 4.56
CA LEU A 195 -23.80 -11.76 5.07
C LEU A 195 -23.70 -10.26 5.38
N SER A 196 -24.18 -9.40 4.46
CA SER A 196 -24.10 -7.95 4.65
C SER A 196 -25.15 -7.42 5.64
N GLY A 197 -26.35 -7.98 5.63
CA GLY A 197 -27.47 -7.51 6.46
C GLY A 197 -27.19 -7.47 7.97
N PRO A 198 -26.61 -8.54 8.57
CA PRO A 198 -26.24 -8.54 9.98
C PRO A 198 -25.15 -7.53 10.34
N VAL A 199 -24.24 -7.21 9.40
CA VAL A 199 -23.15 -6.24 9.59
C VAL A 199 -23.67 -4.82 9.53
N GLU A 200 -24.43 -4.48 8.48
CA GLU A 200 -24.95 -3.14 8.21
C GLU A 200 -26.01 -2.68 9.21
N ARG A 201 -26.85 -3.61 9.71
CA ARG A 201 -28.01 -3.27 10.57
C ARG A 201 -27.75 -3.43 12.06
N SER A 202 -26.53 -3.78 12.47
CA SER A 202 -26.23 -4.04 13.89
C SER A 202 -26.25 -2.74 14.69
N PRO A 203 -27.26 -2.46 15.53
CA PRO A 203 -27.31 -1.25 16.37
C PRO A 203 -26.66 -1.50 17.74
N ALA A 204 -26.14 -2.71 17.97
CA ALA A 204 -25.72 -3.19 19.27
C ALA A 204 -24.32 -2.71 19.68
N PHE A 205 -23.56 -2.13 18.75
CA PHE A 205 -22.14 -1.88 18.94
C PHE A 205 -21.77 -0.48 18.41
N ALA A 206 -21.30 0.39 19.30
CA ALA A 206 -20.83 1.74 18.96
C ALA A 206 -19.41 1.63 18.38
N GLY A 207 -19.31 1.31 17.08
CA GLY A 207 -18.03 1.02 16.44
C GLY A 207 -18.15 0.70 14.95
N ARG A 208 -17.00 0.54 14.29
CA ARG A 208 -16.93 0.09 12.90
C ARG A 208 -16.72 -1.42 12.88
N LEU A 209 -17.44 -2.10 12.00
CA LEU A 209 -17.38 -3.55 11.79
C LEU A 209 -17.08 -3.81 10.32
N GLU A 210 -16.11 -4.67 10.03
CA GLU A 210 -15.70 -5.04 8.68
C GLU A 210 -15.65 -6.56 8.53
N LEU A 211 -16.18 -7.07 7.43
CA LEU A 211 -15.93 -8.45 6.98
C LEU A 211 -15.00 -8.38 5.78
N VAL A 212 -13.85 -9.02 5.85
CA VAL A 212 -12.76 -8.88 4.87
C VAL A 212 -12.43 -10.23 4.23
N GLN A 213 -12.16 -10.24 2.93
CA GLN A 213 -11.66 -11.39 2.18
C GLN A 213 -10.34 -11.05 1.45
N GLY A 214 -9.31 -11.88 1.64
CA GLY A 214 -7.98 -11.65 1.08
C GLY A 214 -7.02 -11.03 2.10
N GLY A 215 -5.70 -11.16 1.85
CA GLY A 215 -4.61 -10.75 2.77
C GLY A 215 -4.54 -9.25 3.06
N ASP A 216 -3.38 -8.71 3.44
CA ASP A 216 -3.19 -7.43 4.16
C ASP A 216 -3.96 -6.17 3.66
N ALA A 217 -4.43 -6.12 2.40
CA ALA A 217 -5.29 -5.06 1.84
C ALA A 217 -6.76 -5.47 1.59
N GLY A 218 -7.22 -6.54 2.25
CA GLY A 218 -8.37 -7.35 1.84
C GLY A 218 -9.67 -6.62 1.48
N TYR A 219 -10.50 -7.29 0.68
CA TYR A 219 -11.75 -6.77 0.16
C TYR A 219 -12.81 -6.63 1.26
N VAL A 220 -13.29 -5.40 1.50
CA VAL A 220 -14.32 -5.11 2.51
C VAL A 220 -15.71 -5.43 1.97
N ILE A 221 -16.33 -6.45 2.54
CA ILE A 221 -17.60 -7.04 2.08
C ILE A 221 -18.81 -6.26 2.62
N ALA A 222 -18.71 -5.76 3.85
CA ALA A 222 -19.75 -4.98 4.49
C ALA A 222 -19.13 -4.11 5.59
N GLN A 223 -19.69 -2.91 5.77
CA GLN A 223 -19.32 -1.98 6.82
C GLN A 223 -20.52 -1.70 7.72
N GLY A 224 -20.30 -1.73 9.04
CA GLY A 224 -21.30 -1.35 10.04
C GLY A 224 -21.52 0.17 10.14
N PRO A 225 -22.51 0.63 10.92
CA PRO A 225 -22.93 2.05 10.99
C PRO A 225 -21.97 2.99 11.74
N GLY A 226 -20.77 2.54 12.13
CA GLY A 226 -19.79 3.34 12.86
C GLY A 226 -19.14 4.44 12.01
N SER A 227 -18.61 5.47 12.67
CA SER A 227 -18.02 6.67 12.05
C SER A 227 -16.49 6.69 12.01
N LEU A 228 -15.83 5.57 12.33
CA LEU A 228 -14.35 5.48 12.30
C LEU A 228 -13.85 5.35 10.85
N GLU A 229 -12.83 6.10 10.46
CA GLU A 229 -12.21 6.07 9.13
C GLU A 229 -10.92 5.20 9.11
N GLY A 230 -10.59 4.58 7.96
CA GLY A 230 -9.41 3.70 7.78
C GLY A 230 -9.67 2.19 7.98
N PRO A 231 -8.86 1.29 7.40
CA PRO A 231 -9.07 -0.16 7.47
C PRO A 231 -8.78 -0.73 8.87
N LEU A 232 -9.57 -1.70 9.31
CA LEU A 232 -9.39 -2.37 10.61
C LEU A 232 -8.38 -3.51 10.48
N ASN A 233 -7.08 -3.20 10.51
CA ASN A 233 -6.02 -4.20 10.31
C ASN A 233 -5.57 -4.90 11.60
N ASP A 234 -5.71 -4.25 12.76
CA ASP A 234 -5.31 -4.83 14.04
C ASP A 234 -6.42 -5.72 14.62
N ASP A 235 -6.04 -6.90 15.16
CA ASP A 235 -6.89 -7.84 15.91
C ASP A 235 -8.13 -8.40 15.16
N ARG A 236 -7.98 -8.70 13.86
CA ARG A 236 -9.00 -9.41 13.09
C ARG A 236 -9.21 -10.87 13.57
N VAL A 237 -10.45 -11.36 13.45
CA VAL A 237 -10.85 -12.72 13.83
C VAL A 237 -11.20 -13.54 12.61
N GLN A 238 -10.47 -14.64 12.37
CA GLN A 238 -10.75 -15.59 11.29
C GLN A 238 -12.13 -16.26 11.48
N VAL A 239 -12.93 -16.29 10.44
CA VAL A 239 -14.17 -17.05 10.38
C VAL A 239 -13.86 -18.49 9.94
N ALA A 240 -14.20 -19.48 10.77
CA ALA A 240 -13.91 -20.89 10.49
C ALA A 240 -14.57 -21.35 9.18
N ASP A 241 -13.92 -22.30 8.49
CA ASP A 241 -14.34 -22.85 7.19
C ASP A 241 -14.48 -21.82 6.04
N THR A 242 -13.90 -20.63 6.21
CA THR A 242 -13.84 -19.57 5.19
C THR A 242 -12.46 -18.92 5.16
N ILE A 243 -12.20 -18.14 4.11
CA ILE A 243 -11.02 -17.29 4.00
C ILE A 243 -11.27 -15.87 4.53
N TRP A 244 -12.30 -15.69 5.37
CA TRP A 244 -12.75 -14.38 5.82
C TRP A 244 -12.25 -14.05 7.21
N GLU A 245 -12.10 -12.75 7.44
CA GLU A 245 -11.74 -12.16 8.70
C GLU A 245 -12.75 -11.09 9.10
N VAL A 246 -13.07 -11.01 10.38
CA VAL A 246 -13.93 -9.98 10.96
C VAL A 246 -13.08 -9.00 11.77
N GLY A 247 -13.12 -7.72 11.39
CA GLY A 247 -12.52 -6.62 12.15
C GLY A 247 -13.59 -5.80 12.87
N TYR A 248 -13.33 -5.40 14.12
CA TYR A 248 -14.22 -4.48 14.84
C TYR A 248 -13.40 -3.49 15.69
N ALA A 249 -13.79 -2.22 15.70
CA ALA A 249 -13.17 -1.17 16.52
C ALA A 249 -14.20 -0.28 17.20
N VAL A 250 -13.90 0.11 18.44
CA VAL A 250 -14.74 0.97 19.30
C VAL A 250 -14.27 2.42 19.21
N ASP A 251 -15.21 3.37 19.15
CA ASP A 251 -14.89 4.79 19.27
C ASP A 251 -14.60 5.14 20.73
N SER A 252 -13.31 5.21 21.09
CA SER A 252 -12.88 5.52 22.46
C SER A 252 -13.09 7.01 22.76
N GLY A 253 -14.26 7.35 23.29
CA GLY A 253 -14.61 8.70 23.72
C GLY A 253 -13.67 9.23 24.82
N ALA A 254 -12.96 10.32 24.54
CA ALA A 254 -11.97 10.97 25.42
C ALA A 254 -12.56 11.71 26.65
N GLY A 255 -13.58 11.16 27.31
CA GLY A 255 -14.36 11.89 28.32
C GLY A 255 -13.99 11.67 29.79
N GLY A 256 -13.14 10.68 30.11
CA GLY A 256 -12.93 10.23 31.51
C GLY A 256 -11.65 10.68 32.20
N THR A 257 -10.68 11.22 31.46
CA THR A 257 -9.29 11.41 31.94
C THR A 257 -9.04 12.73 32.68
N ASP A 258 -9.95 13.71 32.55
CA ASP A 258 -9.68 15.09 32.97
C ASP A 258 -9.73 15.29 34.49
N LEU A 259 -10.64 14.61 35.20
CA LEU A 259 -10.85 14.84 36.64
C LEU A 259 -9.65 14.37 37.50
N LEU A 260 -9.06 13.22 37.15
CA LEU A 260 -7.87 12.71 37.82
C LEU A 260 -6.64 13.57 37.53
N LEU A 261 -6.52 14.08 36.31
CA LEU A 261 -5.44 14.99 35.93
C LEU A 261 -5.49 16.29 36.75
N TYR A 262 -6.67 16.91 36.87
CA TYR A 262 -6.84 18.10 37.71
C TYR A 262 -6.56 17.82 39.19
N GLY A 263 -6.92 16.64 39.70
CA GLY A 263 -6.62 16.20 41.06
C GLY A 263 -5.12 16.09 41.35
N ILE A 264 -4.35 15.50 40.44
CA ILE A 264 -2.90 15.32 40.63
C ILE A 264 -2.16 16.65 40.46
N VAL A 265 -2.53 17.48 39.48
CA VAL A 265 -1.96 18.83 39.29
C VAL A 265 -2.23 19.70 40.52
N GLY A 266 -3.46 19.68 41.04
CA GLY A 266 -3.84 20.40 42.26
C GLY A 266 -3.09 19.91 43.51
N GLY A 267 -2.99 18.60 43.69
CA GLY A 267 -2.26 18.00 44.82
C GLY A 267 -0.75 18.32 44.81
N SER A 268 -0.14 18.32 43.63
CA SER A 268 1.29 18.62 43.44
C SER A 268 1.61 20.08 43.75
N ALA A 269 0.75 21.01 43.32
CA ALA A 269 0.86 22.42 43.66
C ALA A 269 0.77 22.66 45.18
N LEU A 270 -0.08 21.91 45.87
CA LEU A 270 -0.23 22.00 47.33
C LEU A 270 1.03 21.49 48.07
N VAL A 271 1.64 20.40 47.62
CA VAL A 271 2.89 19.87 48.21
C VAL A 271 4.05 20.85 48.02
N LEU A 272 4.20 21.44 46.84
CA LEU A 272 5.19 22.50 46.56
C LEU A 272 4.97 23.72 47.46
N LEU A 273 3.71 24.14 47.65
CA LEU A 273 3.38 25.24 48.56
C LEU A 273 3.75 24.91 50.02
N LEU A 274 3.49 23.68 50.49
CA LEU A 274 3.83 23.29 51.86
C LEU A 274 5.34 23.20 52.07
N LEU A 275 6.09 22.64 51.11
CA LEU A 275 7.55 22.56 51.18
C LEU A 275 8.20 23.95 51.17
N THR A 276 7.72 24.87 50.35
CA THR A 276 8.22 26.26 50.32
C THR A 276 7.93 27.00 51.61
N LEU A 277 6.73 26.82 52.20
CA LEU A 277 6.38 27.38 53.50
C LEU A 277 7.25 26.82 54.64
N MET A 278 7.51 25.50 54.65
CA MET A 278 8.38 24.87 55.64
C MET A 278 9.82 25.39 55.53
N GLN A 279 10.34 25.54 54.30
CA GLN A 279 11.67 26.11 54.07
C GLN A 279 11.76 27.58 54.51
N ALA A 280 10.76 28.40 54.17
CA ALA A 280 10.69 29.79 54.61
C ALA A 280 10.69 29.91 56.14
N ARG A 281 9.97 29.02 56.82
CA ARG A 281 9.91 28.97 58.29
C ARG A 281 11.24 28.54 58.91
N SER A 282 11.92 27.56 58.32
CA SER A 282 13.27 27.13 58.73
C SER A 282 14.29 28.26 58.56
N MET A 283 14.26 28.95 57.41
CA MET A 283 15.15 30.06 57.10
C MET A 283 14.92 31.26 58.04
N ALA A 284 13.66 31.59 58.36
CA ALA A 284 13.34 32.59 59.37
C ALA A 284 13.88 32.21 60.76
N GLY A 285 13.89 30.92 61.11
CA GLY A 285 14.50 30.42 62.34
C GLY A 285 16.02 30.59 62.37
N ALA A 286 16.70 30.26 61.26
CA ALA A 286 18.14 30.45 61.12
C ALA A 286 18.53 31.94 61.21
N LEU A 287 17.84 32.81 60.47
CA LEU A 287 18.07 34.26 60.48
C LEU A 287 17.87 34.88 61.86
N ARG A 288 16.86 34.43 62.63
CA ARG A 288 16.67 34.88 64.03
C ARG A 288 17.84 34.49 64.93
N LYS A 289 18.41 33.29 64.72
CA LYS A 289 19.57 32.81 65.48
C LYS A 289 20.83 33.60 65.13
N ASP A 290 21.01 33.93 63.85
CA ASP A 290 22.13 34.75 63.38
C ASP A 290 22.00 36.20 63.87
N MET A 291 20.79 36.77 63.86
CA MET A 291 20.51 38.08 64.42
C MET A 291 20.80 38.13 65.93
N GLY A 292 20.43 37.10 66.69
CA GLY A 292 20.78 37.00 68.11
C GLY A 292 22.29 36.94 68.35
N THR A 293 23.03 36.27 67.46
CA THR A 293 24.49 36.18 67.51
C THR A 293 25.14 37.55 67.21
N LEU A 294 24.61 38.29 66.22
CA LEU A 294 25.08 39.65 65.88
C LEU A 294 24.78 40.67 66.97
N VAL A 295 23.60 40.61 67.59
CA VAL A 295 23.23 41.48 68.72
C VAL A 295 24.13 41.21 69.92
N GLY A 296 24.39 39.94 70.26
CA GLY A 296 25.31 39.57 71.34
C GLY A 296 26.76 40.04 71.08
N LEU A 297 27.20 39.99 69.81
CA LEU A 297 28.50 40.53 69.42
C LEU A 297 28.55 42.05 69.58
N GLY A 298 27.51 42.78 69.15
CA GLY A 298 27.40 44.22 69.32
C GLY A 298 27.39 44.66 70.79
N GLU A 299 26.72 43.90 71.65
CA GLU A 299 26.66 44.16 73.09
C GLU A 299 28.02 43.93 73.77
N SER A 300 28.75 42.89 73.35
CA SER A 300 30.12 42.62 73.84
C SER A 300 31.13 43.72 73.46
N ILE A 301 30.98 44.31 72.28
CA ILE A 301 31.82 45.42 71.79
C ILE A 301 31.50 46.72 72.55
N LEU A 302 30.22 47.00 72.81
CA LEU A 302 29.79 48.20 73.52
C LEU A 302 30.18 48.20 75.01
N ARG A 303 30.25 47.03 75.66
CA ARG A 303 30.59 46.91 77.09
C ARG A 303 32.10 46.95 77.41
N ARG A 304 32.98 46.92 76.40
CA ARG A 304 34.46 46.99 76.57
C ARG A 304 35.04 45.92 77.52
N ASP A 305 34.45 44.73 77.54
CA ASP A 305 35.00 43.60 78.31
C ASP A 305 36.19 42.97 77.57
N GLY A 306 37.40 43.24 78.04
CA GLY A 306 38.65 42.71 77.51
C GLY A 306 39.11 41.38 78.14
N GLY A 307 38.27 40.68 78.90
CA GLY A 307 38.71 39.56 79.73
C GLY A 307 37.68 38.43 79.85
N GLY A 308 37.59 37.59 78.82
CA GLY A 308 36.81 36.36 78.86
C GLY A 308 36.73 35.74 77.48
N THR A 309 37.39 34.60 77.29
CA THR A 309 37.47 33.77 76.08
C THR A 309 36.60 34.27 74.93
N ALA A 310 37.22 34.95 73.97
CA ALA A 310 36.56 35.31 72.72
C ALA A 310 35.87 34.05 72.20
N HIS A 311 34.54 34.01 72.25
CA HIS A 311 33.81 33.06 71.44
C HIS A 311 34.34 33.30 70.04
N ALA A 312 35.09 32.34 69.50
CA ALA A 312 35.57 32.41 68.14
C ALA A 312 34.33 32.30 67.25
N VAL A 313 33.66 33.44 67.07
CA VAL A 313 32.56 33.63 66.15
C VAL A 313 33.20 33.52 64.77
N ARG A 314 33.37 32.28 64.31
CA ARG A 314 33.76 31.96 62.94
C ARG A 314 32.54 32.13 62.05
N VAL A 315 32.03 33.35 61.94
CA VAL A 315 31.10 33.68 60.85
C VAL A 315 31.97 34.10 59.68
N LYS A 316 32.53 33.10 58.99
CA LYS A 316 33.32 33.30 57.75
C LYS A 316 32.51 34.06 56.69
N ASP A 317 31.18 33.98 56.75
CA ASP A 317 30.28 34.53 55.72
C ASP A 317 29.88 35.99 55.93
N CYS A 318 30.19 36.58 57.09
CA CYS A 318 29.95 38.01 57.36
C CYS A 318 31.24 38.84 57.41
N ALA A 319 32.40 38.23 57.16
CA ALA A 319 33.67 38.97 57.11
C ALA A 319 33.62 40.11 56.08
N ALA A 320 32.97 39.87 54.93
CA ALA A 320 32.76 40.88 53.91
C ALA A 320 31.79 41.97 54.37
N ALA A 321 30.67 41.64 55.04
CA ALA A 321 29.69 42.62 55.53
C ALA A 321 30.23 43.45 56.70
N ILE A 322 31.05 42.87 57.58
CA ILE A 322 31.74 43.58 58.66
C ILE A 322 32.81 44.50 58.07
N ALA A 323 33.55 44.04 57.05
CA ALA A 323 34.49 44.89 56.31
C ALA A 323 33.77 46.02 55.56
N LEU A 324 32.59 45.74 54.97
CA LEU A 324 31.76 46.72 54.26
C LEU A 324 31.17 47.75 55.22
N LEU A 325 30.71 47.34 56.41
CA LEU A 325 30.25 48.27 57.46
C LEU A 325 31.40 49.13 58.01
N GLY A 326 32.60 48.55 58.13
CA GLY A 326 33.83 49.28 58.46
C GLY A 326 34.23 50.29 57.36
N GLN A 327 34.07 49.90 56.08
CA GLN A 327 34.28 50.78 54.93
C GLN A 327 33.22 51.88 54.86
N TYR A 328 31.93 51.58 54.98
CA TYR A 328 30.86 52.58 54.99
C TYR A 328 30.94 53.52 56.19
N ALA A 329 31.37 53.05 57.36
CA ALA A 329 31.62 53.93 58.51
C ALA A 329 32.84 54.86 58.31
N CYS A 330 33.79 54.47 57.45
CA CYS A 330 34.90 55.33 56.99
C CYS A 330 34.47 56.27 55.86
N GLU A 331 33.69 55.79 54.89
CA GLU A 331 33.23 56.55 53.72
C GLU A 331 32.13 57.58 54.09
N ALA A 332 31.26 57.28 55.06
CA ALA A 332 30.30 58.24 55.60
C ALA A 332 30.97 59.40 56.37
N ARG A 333 32.25 59.28 56.74
CA ARG A 333 33.04 60.40 57.28
C ARG A 333 33.66 61.28 56.20
N GLN A 334 33.64 60.86 54.93
CA GLN A 334 34.39 61.48 53.84
C GLN A 334 33.70 61.32 52.47
N ALA A 335 32.57 62.00 52.21
CA ALA A 335 32.28 62.58 50.88
C ALA A 335 30.85 63.17 50.74
N PRO A 336 30.65 64.14 49.82
CA PRO A 336 29.45 64.97 49.67
C PRO A 336 28.44 64.49 48.60
N VAL A 337 27.30 65.18 48.58
CA VAL A 337 26.05 64.94 47.82
C VAL A 337 26.11 65.35 46.33
N ALA A 338 25.45 64.56 45.46
CA ALA A 338 24.72 64.91 44.20
C ALA A 338 24.93 63.82 43.11
N ALA A 339 24.06 63.48 42.16
CA ALA A 339 22.63 63.68 41.88
C ALA A 339 22.26 62.67 40.75
N ALA A 340 20.98 62.33 40.62
CA ALA A 340 20.41 61.26 39.79
C ALA A 340 20.32 61.57 38.27
N THR A 341 20.19 60.52 37.42
CA THR A 341 19.23 60.50 36.28
C THR A 341 19.07 59.10 35.67
N VAL A 342 17.93 58.90 34.98
CA VAL A 342 17.16 57.66 34.84
C VAL A 342 16.70 57.49 33.36
N THR A 343 16.55 56.22 32.90
CA THR A 343 15.65 55.65 31.82
C THR A 343 15.89 55.96 30.32
N PRO A 344 15.19 55.28 29.35
CA PRO A 344 14.85 53.84 29.16
C PRO A 344 14.90 53.34 27.67
N ALA A 345 14.34 52.14 27.42
CA ALA A 345 14.25 51.29 26.22
C ALA A 345 13.19 51.63 25.13
N ALA A 346 13.25 50.96 23.96
CA ALA A 346 12.15 50.65 23.01
C ALA A 346 12.60 49.54 22.01
N VAL A 347 11.96 48.37 21.82
CA VAL A 347 10.67 47.94 21.20
C VAL A 347 10.71 47.71 19.66
N ARG A 348 10.31 46.49 19.23
CA ARG A 348 10.06 45.99 17.84
C ARG A 348 8.69 46.43 17.28
N PRO A 349 8.42 46.24 15.97
CA PRO A 349 7.23 45.44 15.59
C PRO A 349 7.37 44.55 14.32
N ARG A 350 6.26 43.89 13.97
CA ARG A 350 5.96 42.68 13.16
C ARG A 350 5.01 42.99 11.99
N ALA A 351 4.97 42.14 10.94
CA ALA A 351 3.82 41.75 10.05
C ALA A 351 4.37 41.07 8.76
N ALA A 352 3.70 40.27 7.91
CA ALA A 352 2.47 39.43 7.81
C ALA A 352 2.54 38.79 6.38
N ALA A 353 2.27 37.49 6.15
CA ALA A 353 1.04 36.87 5.61
C ALA A 353 1.05 36.38 4.13
N MET A 354 0.46 35.17 3.95
CA MET A 354 -0.35 34.60 2.84
C MET A 354 0.22 33.89 1.58
N ALA A 355 -0.45 32.76 1.29
CA ALA A 355 -0.32 31.79 0.17
C ALA A 355 -1.08 32.24 -1.11
N PRO A 356 -1.13 31.44 -2.21
CA PRO A 356 -2.15 30.37 -2.34
C PRO A 356 -1.75 29.12 -3.19
N ALA A 357 -2.75 28.26 -3.41
CA ALA A 357 -2.77 26.85 -3.83
C ALA A 357 -2.73 26.55 -5.36
N SER A 358 -2.57 25.25 -5.70
CA SER A 358 -2.89 24.67 -7.02
C SER A 358 -3.34 23.20 -6.92
N THR A 359 -4.37 22.87 -7.69
CA THR A 359 -5.02 21.57 -7.93
C THR A 359 -4.24 20.71 -8.95
N PRO A 360 -4.44 19.38 -9.03
CA PRO A 360 -4.15 18.63 -10.27
C PRO A 360 -5.35 17.93 -10.90
N SER A 361 -5.22 17.76 -12.22
CA SER A 361 -6.13 17.15 -13.20
C SER A 361 -6.06 15.63 -13.24
N GLN A 362 -7.14 15.02 -13.75
CA GLN A 362 -7.33 13.59 -13.93
C GLN A 362 -6.59 13.06 -15.17
N GLY A 363 -5.83 11.97 -15.01
CA GLY A 363 -5.28 11.16 -16.09
C GLY A 363 -6.24 10.01 -16.44
N LEU A 364 -6.30 9.66 -17.72
CA LEU A 364 -7.04 8.48 -18.23
C LEU A 364 -6.26 7.21 -17.88
N GLU A 365 -6.85 6.34 -17.06
CA GLU A 365 -6.41 4.95 -16.89
C GLU A 365 -7.16 4.06 -17.88
N VAL A 366 -6.41 3.34 -18.72
CA VAL A 366 -6.93 2.26 -19.55
C VAL A 366 -6.49 0.95 -18.89
N GLU A 367 -7.39 0.33 -18.13
CA GLU A 367 -7.21 -1.01 -17.57
C GLU A 367 -7.53 -2.07 -18.65
N GLU A 368 -6.52 -2.77 -19.16
CA GLU A 368 -6.73 -3.97 -19.96
C GLU A 368 -7.15 -5.15 -19.07
N LEU A 369 -8.23 -5.81 -19.48
CA LEU A 369 -8.88 -6.89 -18.76
C LEU A 369 -8.69 -8.21 -19.51
N ASP A 370 -7.83 -9.08 -18.99
CA ASP A 370 -7.63 -10.44 -19.51
C ASP A 370 -8.92 -11.28 -19.42
N HIS A 371 -9.73 -11.29 -20.48
CA HIS A 371 -10.77 -12.29 -20.73
C HIS A 371 -10.68 -12.71 -22.20
N ASP A 372 -10.75 -14.01 -22.45
CA ASP A 372 -10.66 -14.64 -23.78
C ASP A 372 -12.01 -14.53 -24.53
N PRO A 373 -12.12 -13.86 -25.70
CA PRO A 373 -13.36 -13.83 -26.46
C PRO A 373 -13.23 -14.67 -27.74
N ALA A 374 -13.13 -15.99 -27.59
CA ALA A 374 -13.21 -16.90 -28.74
C ALA A 374 -14.65 -17.29 -29.13
N GLU A 375 -15.69 -16.81 -28.44
CA GLU A 375 -17.06 -17.33 -28.61
C GLU A 375 -18.04 -16.49 -29.45
N LEU A 376 -17.62 -15.40 -30.10
CA LEU A 376 -18.54 -14.55 -30.88
C LEU A 376 -18.56 -14.79 -32.40
N LEU A 377 -17.87 -15.80 -32.94
CA LEU A 377 -17.67 -15.94 -34.39
C LEU A 377 -18.07 -17.28 -35.03
N THR A 378 -18.92 -18.09 -34.40
CA THR A 378 -19.47 -19.29 -35.04
C THR A 378 -20.81 -19.02 -35.71
N GLY A 379 -20.77 -18.53 -36.95
CA GLY A 379 -21.98 -18.53 -37.77
C GLY A 379 -21.97 -17.77 -39.07
N ARG A 380 -21.19 -18.22 -40.07
CA ARG A 380 -21.67 -18.37 -41.47
C ARG A 380 -20.59 -18.93 -42.41
N GLN A 381 -21.05 -19.76 -43.34
CA GLN A 381 -20.26 -20.56 -44.27
C GLN A 381 -19.43 -19.74 -45.26
N ALA A 382 -18.31 -20.34 -45.64
CA ALA A 382 -17.21 -19.83 -46.46
C ALA A 382 -17.53 -19.58 -47.94
N VAL A 383 -16.75 -18.67 -48.53
CA VAL A 383 -16.42 -18.63 -49.97
C VAL A 383 -14.91 -18.90 -50.09
N PRO A 384 -14.43 -19.77 -51.00
CA PRO A 384 -13.04 -20.24 -50.98
C PRO A 384 -12.12 -19.37 -51.84
N GLY A 385 -10.97 -18.93 -51.28
CA GLY A 385 -9.92 -18.29 -52.08
C GLY A 385 -8.90 -17.38 -51.37
N ALA A 386 -8.61 -17.54 -50.07
CA ALA A 386 -7.48 -16.91 -49.39
C ALA A 386 -7.04 -17.82 -48.24
N GLY A 387 -5.74 -17.89 -47.92
CA GLY A 387 -5.22 -18.71 -46.82
C GLY A 387 -6.01 -18.46 -45.53
N GLU A 388 -6.34 -19.53 -44.81
CA GLU A 388 -7.26 -19.48 -43.67
C GLU A 388 -6.69 -18.55 -42.57
N ILE A 389 -7.32 -17.38 -42.38
CA ILE A 389 -6.94 -16.41 -41.34
C ILE A 389 -7.50 -16.91 -40.00
N PRO A 390 -6.68 -17.41 -39.06
CA PRO A 390 -7.19 -18.06 -37.87
C PRO A 390 -7.89 -17.03 -36.96
N ALA A 391 -9.16 -17.27 -36.63
CA ALA A 391 -9.92 -16.39 -35.74
C ALA A 391 -9.29 -16.27 -34.35
N ALA A 392 -8.65 -17.35 -33.87
CA ALA A 392 -7.99 -17.41 -32.57
C ALA A 392 -6.80 -16.45 -32.40
N LEU A 393 -6.30 -15.83 -33.47
CA LEU A 393 -5.29 -14.77 -33.38
C LEU A 393 -5.87 -13.44 -32.92
N PHE A 394 -7.17 -13.18 -33.14
CA PHE A 394 -7.82 -11.92 -32.81
C PHE A 394 -8.43 -12.02 -31.42
N ARG A 395 -7.85 -11.30 -30.44
CA ARG A 395 -8.30 -11.25 -29.05
C ARG A 395 -9.19 -10.03 -28.83
N ALA A 396 -9.52 -9.74 -27.57
CA ALA A 396 -10.39 -8.62 -27.21
C ALA A 396 -9.79 -7.26 -27.62
N TYR A 397 -8.51 -7.03 -27.32
CA TYR A 397 -7.85 -5.71 -27.44
C TYR A 397 -6.63 -5.71 -28.36
N ASP A 398 -6.16 -6.90 -28.76
CA ASP A 398 -4.98 -7.06 -29.61
C ASP A 398 -5.07 -8.29 -30.51
N ILE A 399 -4.03 -8.50 -31.33
CA ILE A 399 -3.84 -9.71 -32.12
C ILE A 399 -2.65 -10.45 -31.51
N ARG A 400 -2.81 -11.72 -31.10
CA ARG A 400 -1.75 -12.48 -30.42
C ARG A 400 -1.78 -13.95 -30.76
N GLY A 401 -0.60 -14.55 -30.94
CA GLY A 401 -0.49 -15.98 -31.21
C GLY A 401 0.95 -16.48 -31.32
N GLU A 402 1.08 -17.80 -31.49
CA GLU A 402 2.38 -18.44 -31.70
C GLU A 402 2.86 -18.21 -33.15
N THR A 403 4.14 -17.87 -33.29
CA THR A 403 4.78 -17.52 -34.56
C THR A 403 4.82 -18.66 -35.57
N ASP A 404 4.78 -19.90 -35.10
CA ASP A 404 4.71 -21.14 -35.90
C ASP A 404 3.26 -21.59 -36.18
N LYS A 405 2.25 -20.95 -35.57
CA LYS A 405 0.83 -21.32 -35.68
C LYS A 405 -0.05 -20.17 -36.19
N GLY A 406 0.35 -19.59 -37.32
CA GLY A 406 -0.49 -18.66 -38.09
C GLY A 406 -0.06 -17.20 -38.03
N LEU A 407 0.71 -16.80 -37.01
CA LEU A 407 1.27 -15.44 -36.94
C LEU A 407 2.57 -15.34 -37.75
N THR A 408 2.42 -15.36 -39.08
CA THR A 408 3.52 -15.40 -40.05
C THR A 408 3.80 -14.03 -40.68
N PRO A 409 4.94 -13.83 -41.37
CA PRO A 409 5.19 -12.61 -42.15
C PRO A 409 4.09 -12.33 -43.19
N ALA A 410 3.54 -13.37 -43.82
CA ALA A 410 2.42 -13.21 -44.77
C ALA A 410 1.15 -12.68 -44.08
N PHE A 411 0.87 -13.15 -42.86
CA PHE A 411 -0.22 -12.61 -42.05
C PHE A 411 0.04 -11.14 -41.69
N ALA A 412 1.26 -10.80 -41.25
CA ALA A 412 1.63 -9.44 -40.88
C ALA A 412 1.51 -8.45 -42.05
N GLU A 413 1.92 -8.85 -43.25
CA GLU A 413 1.76 -8.04 -44.47
C GLU A 413 0.28 -7.83 -44.83
N LEU A 414 -0.55 -8.87 -44.71
CA LEU A 414 -1.99 -8.77 -44.91
C LEU A 414 -2.66 -7.88 -43.87
N LEU A 415 -2.24 -7.99 -42.61
CA LEU A 415 -2.67 -7.13 -41.52
C LEU A 415 -2.33 -5.67 -41.81
N GLY A 416 -1.09 -5.41 -42.26
CA GLY A 416 -0.65 -4.06 -42.65
C GLY A 416 -1.52 -3.47 -43.76
N ARG A 417 -1.89 -4.26 -44.77
CA ARG A 417 -2.84 -3.82 -45.81
C ARG A 417 -4.21 -3.47 -45.23
N GLY A 418 -4.72 -4.31 -44.33
CA GLY A 418 -6.01 -4.10 -43.66
C GLY A 418 -6.03 -2.82 -42.82
N VAL A 419 -5.04 -2.66 -41.94
CA VAL A 419 -4.88 -1.48 -41.07
C VAL A 419 -4.67 -0.22 -41.90
N GLY A 420 -3.75 -0.24 -42.86
CA GLY A 420 -3.50 0.92 -43.73
C GLY A 420 -4.75 1.35 -44.49
N SER A 421 -5.56 0.39 -44.95
CA SER A 421 -6.82 0.70 -45.61
C SER A 421 -7.84 1.35 -44.68
N LEU A 422 -7.86 1.01 -43.38
CA LEU A 422 -8.74 1.68 -42.42
C LEU A 422 -8.29 3.13 -42.21
N VAL A 423 -6.99 3.35 -42.05
CA VAL A 423 -6.40 4.69 -41.88
C VAL A 423 -6.70 5.59 -43.08
N MET A 424 -6.51 5.09 -44.30
CA MET A 424 -6.77 5.85 -45.53
C MET A 424 -8.25 6.22 -45.69
N GLU A 425 -9.17 5.33 -45.33
CA GLU A 425 -10.61 5.57 -45.42
C GLU A 425 -11.11 6.58 -44.38
N ASP A 426 -10.48 6.60 -43.20
CA ASP A 426 -10.73 7.60 -42.16
C ASP A 426 -10.06 8.96 -42.49
N GLY A 427 -9.40 9.07 -43.64
CA GLY A 427 -8.77 10.30 -44.14
C GLY A 427 -7.36 10.54 -43.62
N GLY A 428 -6.79 9.59 -42.89
CA GLY A 428 -5.39 9.59 -42.47
C GLY A 428 -4.45 9.12 -43.59
N SER A 429 -3.14 9.21 -43.34
CA SER A 429 -2.11 8.82 -44.30
C SER A 429 -0.80 8.36 -43.68
N LYS A 430 -0.58 8.56 -42.37
CA LYS A 430 0.70 8.24 -41.72
C LYS A 430 0.52 7.30 -40.52
N VAL A 431 1.34 6.25 -40.44
CA VAL A 431 1.29 5.23 -39.39
C VAL A 431 2.65 5.05 -38.73
N ALA A 432 2.72 5.20 -37.40
CA ALA A 432 3.92 4.85 -36.63
C ALA A 432 4.01 3.34 -36.40
N VAL A 433 5.20 2.76 -36.51
CA VAL A 433 5.44 1.34 -36.24
C VAL A 433 6.61 1.19 -35.29
N ALA A 434 6.42 0.40 -34.24
CA ALA A 434 7.47 -0.01 -33.31
C ALA A 434 7.42 -1.52 -33.09
N ARG A 435 8.48 -2.07 -32.50
CA ARG A 435 8.54 -3.49 -32.17
C ARG A 435 9.28 -3.78 -30.87
N ASP A 436 8.94 -4.88 -30.22
CA ASP A 436 9.66 -5.39 -29.05
C ASP A 436 10.97 -6.13 -29.45
N ALA A 437 11.61 -6.74 -28.45
CA ALA A 437 12.88 -7.46 -28.57
C ALA A 437 12.76 -8.90 -29.06
N ARG A 438 11.56 -9.43 -29.36
CA ARG A 438 11.38 -10.85 -29.72
C ARG A 438 12.08 -11.19 -31.02
N LEU A 439 12.54 -12.44 -31.12
CA LEU A 439 13.29 -12.94 -32.27
C LEU A 439 12.51 -12.84 -33.60
N SER A 440 11.18 -12.96 -33.55
CA SER A 440 10.29 -12.85 -34.71
C SER A 440 9.89 -11.41 -35.05
N SER A 441 10.04 -10.46 -34.13
CA SER A 441 9.59 -9.07 -34.29
C SER A 441 10.21 -8.34 -35.49
N PRO A 442 11.52 -8.47 -35.81
CA PRO A 442 12.10 -7.83 -36.99
C PRO A 442 11.42 -8.24 -38.31
N GLU A 443 11.12 -9.52 -38.49
CA GLU A 443 10.54 -10.03 -39.73
C GLU A 443 9.05 -9.67 -39.84
N LEU A 444 8.30 -9.80 -38.74
CA LEU A 444 6.88 -9.41 -38.68
C LEU A 444 6.69 -7.91 -38.89
N SER A 445 7.52 -7.08 -38.26
CA SER A 445 7.49 -5.62 -38.45
C SER A 445 7.80 -5.22 -39.89
N ALA A 446 8.85 -5.78 -40.50
CA ALA A 446 9.17 -5.49 -41.90
C ALA A 446 8.05 -5.89 -42.86
N ALA A 447 7.34 -6.99 -42.58
CA ALA A 447 6.18 -7.42 -43.36
C ALA A 447 4.96 -6.51 -43.17
N LEU A 448 4.67 -6.12 -41.93
CA LEU A 448 3.63 -5.14 -41.60
C LEU A 448 3.87 -3.81 -42.35
N VAL A 449 5.10 -3.28 -42.35
CA VAL A 449 5.46 -2.04 -43.06
C VAL A 449 5.21 -2.16 -44.57
N ARG A 450 5.54 -3.30 -45.19
CA ARG A 450 5.21 -3.54 -46.61
C ARG A 450 3.70 -3.51 -46.87
N GLY A 451 2.91 -4.07 -45.95
CA GLY A 451 1.46 -4.06 -46.04
C GLY A 451 0.88 -2.64 -45.96
N LEU A 452 1.34 -1.85 -44.99
CA LEU A 452 0.91 -0.47 -44.76
C LEU A 452 1.25 0.44 -45.96
N THR A 453 2.49 0.35 -46.45
CA THR A 453 2.94 1.14 -47.61
C THR A 453 2.20 0.76 -48.89
N ALA A 454 1.89 -0.52 -49.10
CA ALA A 454 1.09 -0.99 -50.22
C ALA A 454 -0.38 -0.54 -50.17
N ALA A 455 -0.92 -0.24 -48.99
CA ALA A 455 -2.23 0.41 -48.83
C ALA A 455 -2.17 1.92 -49.10
N GLY A 456 -0.98 2.51 -49.19
CA GLY A 456 -0.77 3.93 -49.47
C GLY A 456 -0.41 4.77 -48.25
N CYS A 457 -0.20 4.17 -47.08
CA CYS A 457 0.23 4.90 -45.88
C CYS A 457 1.75 5.15 -45.87
N ASP A 458 2.16 6.35 -45.49
CA ASP A 458 3.53 6.63 -45.08
C ASP A 458 3.80 6.02 -43.70
N VAL A 459 4.92 5.32 -43.54
CA VAL A 459 5.28 4.66 -42.29
C VAL A 459 6.41 5.41 -41.59
N LEU A 460 6.21 5.70 -40.30
CA LEU A 460 7.23 6.20 -39.38
C LEU A 460 7.73 5.03 -38.53
N ASP A 461 8.88 4.45 -38.89
CA ASP A 461 9.51 3.33 -38.20
C ASP A 461 10.33 3.84 -37.00
N ILE A 462 9.84 3.55 -35.79
CA ILE A 462 10.47 3.88 -34.51
C ILE A 462 11.53 2.85 -34.12
N GLY A 463 11.53 1.68 -34.78
CA GLY A 463 12.46 0.60 -34.49
C GLY A 463 12.09 -0.18 -33.23
N GLN A 464 13.11 -0.62 -32.50
CA GLN A 464 12.94 -1.44 -31.31
C GLN A 464 12.78 -0.56 -30.07
N GLY A 465 11.74 -0.79 -29.29
CA GLY A 465 11.49 -0.06 -28.04
C GLY A 465 10.32 -0.64 -27.26
N PRO A 466 9.99 -0.06 -26.10
CA PRO A 466 8.81 -0.45 -25.33
C PRO A 466 7.53 0.14 -25.93
N THR A 467 6.39 -0.49 -25.66
CA THR A 467 5.05 -0.08 -26.13
C THR A 467 4.75 1.40 -25.80
N PRO A 468 5.06 1.92 -24.59
CA PRO A 468 4.86 3.34 -24.28
C PRO A 468 5.65 4.32 -25.16
N LEU A 469 6.79 3.91 -25.76
CA LEU A 469 7.53 4.77 -26.68
C LEU A 469 6.75 4.99 -27.98
N LEU A 470 6.04 3.96 -28.47
CA LEU A 470 5.13 4.11 -29.61
C LEU A 470 3.97 5.05 -29.24
N TYR A 471 3.36 4.86 -28.06
CA TYR A 471 2.25 5.70 -27.61
C TYR A 471 2.65 7.15 -27.40
N PHE A 472 3.86 7.40 -26.91
CA PHE A 472 4.43 8.74 -26.87
C PHE A 472 4.61 9.33 -28.28
N THR A 473 5.09 8.54 -29.23
CA THR A 473 5.21 8.96 -30.65
C THR A 473 3.87 9.37 -31.23
N LEU A 474 2.80 8.62 -30.96
CA LEU A 474 1.43 8.96 -31.38
C LEU A 474 0.98 10.33 -30.86
N HIS A 475 1.41 10.70 -29.66
CA HIS A 475 1.08 11.98 -29.05
C HIS A 475 1.95 13.13 -29.57
N ASP A 476 3.24 12.89 -29.76
CA ASP A 476 4.23 13.93 -30.09
C ASP A 476 4.36 14.20 -31.60
N GLN A 477 4.11 13.19 -32.43
CA GLN A 477 4.28 13.26 -33.88
C GLN A 477 2.93 13.33 -34.60
N PRO A 478 2.84 14.00 -35.77
CA PRO A 478 1.63 14.07 -36.57
C PRO A 478 1.43 12.76 -37.34
N VAL A 479 1.04 11.71 -36.63
CA VAL A 479 0.70 10.38 -37.15
C VAL A 479 -0.77 10.08 -36.87
N ASP A 480 -1.41 9.32 -37.76
CA ASP A 480 -2.85 9.02 -37.68
C ASP A 480 -3.14 7.68 -37.00
N ALA A 481 -2.13 6.82 -36.89
CA ALA A 481 -2.24 5.50 -36.27
C ALA A 481 -0.87 5.00 -35.81
N GLY A 482 -0.89 3.95 -34.98
CA GLY A 482 0.29 3.29 -34.45
C GLY A 482 0.09 1.78 -34.37
N VAL A 483 1.12 1.02 -34.74
CA VAL A 483 1.10 -0.44 -34.60
C VAL A 483 2.37 -0.90 -33.89
N MET A 484 2.19 -1.54 -32.73
CA MET A 484 3.26 -2.16 -31.96
C MET A 484 3.31 -3.65 -32.28
N VAL A 485 4.46 -4.14 -32.75
CA VAL A 485 4.72 -5.58 -32.89
C VAL A 485 5.27 -6.12 -31.58
N THR A 486 4.44 -6.82 -30.83
CA THR A 486 4.76 -7.27 -29.47
C THR A 486 3.99 -8.52 -29.07
N GLY A 487 4.65 -9.43 -28.36
CA GLY A 487 3.98 -10.52 -27.64
C GLY A 487 3.72 -10.21 -26.17
N SER A 488 3.94 -8.97 -25.74
CA SER A 488 3.88 -8.49 -24.36
C SER A 488 4.64 -9.42 -23.39
N HIS A 489 4.00 -9.89 -22.33
CA HIS A 489 4.57 -10.87 -21.40
C HIS A 489 4.49 -12.32 -21.88
N ASN A 490 4.01 -12.69 -23.07
CA ASN A 490 3.85 -14.13 -23.40
C ASN A 490 5.21 -14.87 -23.58
N PRO A 491 5.25 -16.22 -23.60
CA PRO A 491 6.48 -16.98 -23.84
C PRO A 491 7.17 -16.62 -25.18
N VAL A 492 8.45 -17.01 -25.33
CA VAL A 492 9.33 -16.65 -26.47
C VAL A 492 8.72 -16.92 -27.85
N ASN A 493 7.94 -18.00 -28.00
CA ASN A 493 7.35 -18.40 -29.28
C ASN A 493 6.10 -17.58 -29.68
N TYR A 494 5.61 -16.69 -28.81
CA TYR A 494 4.48 -15.80 -29.09
C TYR A 494 4.94 -14.46 -29.66
N ASN A 495 4.07 -13.83 -30.44
CA ASN A 495 4.14 -12.43 -30.81
C ASN A 495 2.72 -11.90 -31.09
N GLY A 496 2.59 -10.65 -31.53
CA GLY A 496 1.30 -10.02 -31.74
C GLY A 496 1.39 -8.58 -32.25
N PHE A 497 0.23 -7.92 -32.27
CA PHE A 497 0.06 -6.56 -32.74
C PHE A 497 -0.93 -5.81 -31.83
N LYS A 498 -0.47 -4.72 -31.21
CA LYS A 498 -1.34 -3.71 -30.58
C LYS A 498 -1.54 -2.58 -31.59
N ILE A 499 -2.79 -2.20 -31.85
CA ILE A 499 -3.15 -1.27 -32.93
C ILE A 499 -3.92 -0.09 -32.35
N VAL A 500 -3.49 1.12 -32.68
CA VAL A 500 -4.15 2.37 -32.32
C VAL A 500 -4.45 3.13 -33.62
N ILE A 501 -5.68 3.60 -33.79
CA ILE A 501 -6.10 4.44 -34.93
C ILE A 501 -6.76 5.70 -34.38
N GLY A 502 -6.20 6.86 -34.71
CA GLY A 502 -6.52 8.13 -34.06
C GLY A 502 -6.18 8.08 -32.57
N ASP A 503 -7.17 8.37 -31.74
CA ASP A 503 -7.10 8.36 -30.28
C ASP A 503 -7.64 7.06 -29.64
N ARG A 504 -7.88 6.01 -30.45
CA ARG A 504 -8.55 4.78 -29.99
C ARG A 504 -7.71 3.54 -30.26
N VAL A 505 -7.61 2.69 -29.24
CA VAL A 505 -7.15 1.31 -29.40
C VAL A 505 -8.19 0.56 -30.24
N LEU A 506 -7.72 -0.21 -31.22
CA LEU A 506 -8.59 -1.04 -32.05
C LEU A 506 -8.89 -2.34 -31.31
N ASP A 507 -10.13 -2.47 -30.83
CA ASP A 507 -10.59 -3.59 -30.03
C ASP A 507 -11.87 -4.24 -30.62
N GLY A 508 -12.33 -5.32 -29.99
CA GLY A 508 -13.65 -5.93 -30.16
C GLY A 508 -14.17 -5.96 -31.61
N GLU A 509 -15.23 -5.18 -31.88
CA GLU A 509 -15.88 -5.11 -33.19
C GLU A 509 -14.94 -4.57 -34.29
N GLY A 510 -14.01 -3.68 -33.94
CA GLY A 510 -12.99 -3.16 -34.84
C GLY A 510 -12.04 -4.24 -35.33
N LEU A 511 -11.54 -5.09 -34.43
CA LEU A 511 -10.71 -6.24 -34.77
C LEU A 511 -11.46 -7.29 -35.60
N VAL A 512 -12.74 -7.52 -35.30
CA VAL A 512 -13.61 -8.41 -36.10
C VAL A 512 -13.77 -7.88 -37.53
N LYS A 513 -14.03 -6.57 -37.69
CA LYS A 513 -14.15 -5.91 -39.00
C LYS A 513 -12.83 -5.96 -39.77
N LEU A 514 -11.70 -5.72 -39.10
CA LEU A 514 -10.37 -5.81 -39.70
C LEU A 514 -10.10 -7.23 -40.21
N ARG A 515 -10.40 -8.26 -39.40
CA ARG A 515 -10.28 -9.66 -39.84
C ARG A 515 -11.15 -9.94 -41.06
N GLN A 516 -12.41 -9.50 -41.05
CA GLN A 516 -13.32 -9.71 -42.17
C GLN A 516 -12.80 -9.05 -43.45
N ARG A 517 -12.29 -7.82 -43.35
CA ARG A 517 -11.61 -7.13 -44.45
C ARG A 517 -10.44 -7.94 -45.01
N MET A 518 -9.60 -8.49 -44.14
CA MET A 518 -8.46 -9.30 -44.56
C MET A 518 -8.89 -10.56 -45.31
N ILE A 519 -10.02 -11.18 -44.91
CA ILE A 519 -10.62 -12.34 -45.60
C ILE A 519 -11.19 -11.94 -46.96
N ASP A 520 -11.93 -10.83 -47.00
CA ASP A 520 -12.61 -10.37 -48.22
C ASP A 520 -11.62 -9.81 -49.26
N GLY A 521 -10.38 -9.54 -48.86
CA GLY A 521 -9.34 -9.01 -49.74
C GLY A 521 -9.61 -7.57 -50.17
N VAL A 522 -10.40 -6.83 -49.40
CA VAL A 522 -10.79 -5.44 -49.71
C VAL A 522 -9.75 -4.50 -49.14
N PHE A 523 -8.82 -4.07 -49.98
CA PHE A 523 -7.76 -3.15 -49.60
C PHE A 523 -7.75 -1.91 -50.48
N THR A 524 -7.34 -0.80 -49.90
CA THR A 524 -6.83 0.34 -50.65
C THR A 524 -5.50 -0.03 -51.31
N GLU A 525 -5.16 0.66 -52.40
CA GLU A 525 -3.90 0.50 -53.09
C GLU A 525 -3.17 1.84 -53.15
N GLY A 526 -1.87 1.80 -52.87
CA GLY A 526 -1.01 2.96 -52.94
C GLY A 526 0.46 2.58 -52.85
N ASN A 527 1.30 3.59 -52.67
CA ASN A 527 2.74 3.42 -52.50
C ASN A 527 3.27 4.51 -51.57
N GLY A 528 3.11 4.28 -50.27
CA GLY A 528 3.64 5.15 -49.22
C GLY A 528 5.14 5.01 -49.02
N GLY A 529 5.74 6.00 -48.37
CA GLY A 529 7.14 6.03 -47.98
C GLY A 529 7.40 5.37 -46.62
N VAL A 530 8.67 5.13 -46.31
CA VAL A 530 9.13 4.71 -44.97
C VAL A 530 10.21 5.69 -44.51
N GLU A 531 9.99 6.28 -43.34
CA GLU A 531 10.95 7.13 -42.64
C GLU A 531 11.29 6.48 -41.30
N ARG A 532 12.57 6.47 -40.93
CA ARG A 532 13.00 5.99 -39.62
C ARG A 532 13.23 7.17 -38.69
N LEU A 533 12.67 7.12 -37.49
CA LEU A 533 12.80 8.18 -36.48
C LEU A 533 13.12 7.57 -35.12
N ASP A 534 14.12 8.12 -34.44
CA ASP A 534 14.48 7.73 -33.08
C ASP A 534 13.83 8.70 -32.09
N MET A 535 12.94 8.20 -31.24
CA MET A 535 12.16 8.98 -30.27
C MET A 535 12.68 8.84 -28.83
N VAL A 536 13.78 8.09 -28.61
CA VAL A 536 14.28 7.79 -27.25
C VAL A 536 14.67 9.08 -26.51
N GLY A 537 15.42 9.96 -27.17
CA GLY A 537 15.83 11.24 -26.59
C GLY A 537 14.65 12.15 -26.24
N ASP A 538 13.70 12.29 -27.17
CA ASP A 538 12.50 13.13 -26.98
C ASP A 538 11.63 12.60 -25.82
N TYR A 539 11.50 11.28 -25.68
CA TYR A 539 10.80 10.65 -24.56
C TYR A 539 11.47 10.96 -23.22
N ILE A 540 12.80 10.80 -23.13
CA ILE A 540 13.56 11.08 -21.91
C ILE A 540 13.41 12.56 -21.51
N GLU A 541 13.55 13.46 -22.48
CA GLU A 541 13.38 14.90 -22.24
C GLU A 541 11.96 15.27 -21.76
N ALA A 542 10.93 14.61 -22.30
CA ALA A 542 9.56 14.79 -21.86
C ALA A 542 9.37 14.36 -20.39
N VAL A 543 9.88 13.19 -20.00
CA VAL A 543 9.81 12.70 -18.62
C VAL A 543 10.56 13.62 -17.66
N MET A 544 11.77 14.06 -18.02
CA MET A 544 12.57 14.98 -17.19
C MET A 544 11.89 16.34 -16.96
N ARG A 545 11.06 16.78 -17.90
CA ARG A 545 10.30 18.03 -17.77
C ARG A 545 9.21 17.94 -16.71
N GLU A 546 8.61 16.76 -16.55
CA GLU A 546 7.49 16.54 -15.62
C GLU A 546 7.92 16.03 -14.25
N VAL A 547 9.01 15.25 -14.19
CA VAL A 547 9.46 14.59 -12.96
C VAL A 547 10.72 15.26 -12.43
N GLN A 548 10.65 15.76 -11.18
CA GLN A 548 11.82 16.24 -10.44
C GLN A 548 12.00 15.48 -9.12
N LEU A 549 13.15 14.82 -8.95
CA LEU A 549 13.48 14.12 -7.72
C LEU A 549 14.01 15.08 -6.66
N ALA A 550 13.51 14.98 -5.43
CA ALA A 550 13.97 15.80 -4.30
C ALA A 550 15.37 15.40 -3.80
N ARG A 551 15.78 14.16 -4.08
CA ARG A 551 17.10 13.61 -3.78
C ARG A 551 17.47 12.54 -4.83
N PRO A 552 18.76 12.26 -5.05
CA PRO A 552 19.18 11.07 -5.78
C PRO A 552 18.65 9.79 -5.11
N LEU A 553 18.27 8.81 -5.94
CA LEU A 553 17.85 7.48 -5.52
C LEU A 553 18.78 6.42 -6.11
N LYS A 554 19.06 5.35 -5.36
CA LYS A 554 19.66 4.14 -5.90
C LYS A 554 18.55 3.15 -6.27
N VAL A 555 18.45 2.79 -7.55
CA VAL A 555 17.34 2.01 -8.10
C VAL A 555 17.89 0.74 -8.74
N VAL A 556 17.34 -0.42 -8.41
CA VAL A 556 17.59 -1.65 -9.18
C VAL A 556 16.51 -1.76 -10.25
N VAL A 557 16.90 -1.93 -11.51
CA VAL A 557 15.96 -2.05 -12.63
C VAL A 557 16.10 -3.44 -13.23
N ASP A 558 15.02 -4.21 -13.21
CA ASP A 558 14.91 -5.49 -13.88
C ASP A 558 14.01 -5.35 -15.11
N ALA A 559 14.52 -5.71 -16.29
CA ALA A 559 13.72 -5.70 -17.52
C ALA A 559 13.43 -7.10 -18.07
N GLY A 560 13.88 -8.18 -17.41
CA GLY A 560 13.69 -9.55 -17.88
C GLY A 560 14.10 -9.79 -19.35
N ASN A 561 15.10 -9.05 -19.84
CA ASN A 561 15.54 -9.00 -21.24
C ASN A 561 14.50 -8.47 -22.26
N GLY A 562 13.44 -7.83 -21.78
CA GLY A 562 12.44 -7.13 -22.58
C GLY A 562 12.93 -5.82 -23.20
N SER A 563 12.06 -5.12 -23.93
CA SER A 563 12.44 -3.91 -24.68
C SER A 563 12.54 -2.63 -23.82
N ALA A 564 12.12 -2.68 -22.56
CA ALA A 564 12.09 -1.52 -21.67
C ALA A 564 13.45 -1.15 -21.05
N GLY A 565 14.37 -2.12 -20.92
CA GLY A 565 15.54 -2.00 -20.03
C GLY A 565 16.45 -0.81 -20.34
N GLN A 566 16.82 -0.62 -21.60
CA GLN A 566 17.68 0.50 -22.00
C GLN A 566 17.01 1.86 -21.76
N LEU A 567 15.76 2.03 -22.20
CA LEU A 567 15.03 3.30 -22.04
C LEU A 567 14.81 3.62 -20.56
N ALA A 568 14.42 2.63 -19.75
CA ALA A 568 14.21 2.80 -18.32
C ALA A 568 15.50 3.22 -17.60
N ARG A 569 16.62 2.55 -17.89
CA ARG A 569 17.93 2.92 -17.34
C ARG A 569 18.30 4.34 -17.69
N GLU A 570 18.29 4.69 -18.98
CA GLU A 570 18.70 6.02 -19.46
C GLU A 570 17.79 7.13 -18.89
N THR A 571 16.48 6.87 -18.79
CA THR A 571 15.53 7.81 -18.18
C THR A 571 15.83 8.05 -16.70
N LEU A 572 16.04 6.99 -15.91
CA LEU A 572 16.31 7.11 -14.47
C LEU A 572 17.67 7.73 -14.19
N GLU A 573 18.70 7.40 -14.98
CA GLU A 573 20.02 8.04 -14.90
C GLU A 573 19.92 9.54 -15.22
N ALA A 574 19.14 9.92 -16.23
CA ALA A 574 18.90 11.32 -16.59
C ALA A 574 18.14 12.11 -15.50
N LEU A 575 17.27 11.43 -14.74
CA LEU A 575 16.62 11.98 -13.53
C LEU A 575 17.57 12.11 -12.32
N GLY A 576 18.80 11.60 -12.41
CA GLY A 576 19.81 11.68 -11.36
C GLY A 576 19.83 10.48 -10.41
N CYS A 577 19.25 9.34 -10.80
CA CYS A 577 19.36 8.10 -10.05
C CYS A 577 20.69 7.38 -10.30
N GLU A 578 21.17 6.65 -9.29
CA GLU A 578 22.16 5.57 -9.47
C GLU A 578 21.40 4.29 -9.85
N VAL A 579 21.59 3.80 -11.07
CA VAL A 579 20.86 2.63 -11.57
C VAL A 579 21.73 1.38 -11.53
N VAL A 580 21.22 0.32 -10.90
CA VAL A 580 21.79 -1.04 -10.96
C VAL A 580 20.96 -1.86 -11.94
N PRO A 581 21.48 -2.16 -13.15
CA PRO A 581 20.71 -2.90 -14.15
C PRO A 581 20.76 -4.41 -13.88
N LEU A 582 19.58 -5.03 -13.92
CA LEU A 582 19.36 -6.47 -14.02
C LEU A 582 18.66 -6.76 -15.35
N PHE A 583 19.27 -7.65 -16.15
CA PHE A 583 18.69 -8.16 -17.39
C PHE A 583 18.15 -7.06 -18.33
N CYS A 584 18.79 -5.88 -18.34
CA CYS A 584 18.35 -4.70 -19.11
C CYS A 584 18.77 -4.75 -20.59
N ASP A 585 19.68 -5.65 -20.95
CA ASP A 585 20.05 -5.88 -22.35
C ASP A 585 18.95 -6.71 -23.03
N ALA A 586 18.33 -6.12 -24.05
CA ALA A 586 17.24 -6.74 -24.78
C ALA A 586 17.68 -8.03 -25.48
N ASP A 587 17.07 -9.16 -25.10
CA ASP A 587 17.29 -10.48 -25.68
C ASP A 587 15.97 -11.25 -25.72
N GLY A 588 15.41 -11.38 -26.93
CA GLY A 588 14.14 -12.05 -27.18
C GLY A 588 14.12 -13.56 -26.88
N ALA A 589 15.24 -14.16 -26.49
CA ALA A 589 15.28 -15.52 -25.95
C ALA A 589 14.87 -15.60 -24.46
N PHE A 590 14.80 -14.46 -23.76
CA PHE A 590 14.50 -14.35 -22.32
C PHE A 590 15.29 -15.37 -21.47
N PRO A 591 16.64 -15.34 -21.50
CA PRO A 591 17.47 -16.42 -20.96
C PRO A 591 17.51 -16.52 -19.43
N ASN A 592 17.02 -15.52 -18.69
CA ASN A 592 17.13 -15.44 -17.24
C ASN A 592 15.84 -15.87 -16.54
N HIS A 593 14.79 -15.07 -16.68
CA HIS A 593 13.42 -15.37 -16.29
C HIS A 593 12.47 -14.76 -17.31
N HIS A 594 11.20 -15.09 -17.19
CA HIS A 594 10.17 -14.56 -18.05
C HIS A 594 9.86 -13.10 -17.64
N PRO A 595 9.68 -12.15 -18.58
CA PRO A 595 9.43 -10.76 -18.25
C PRO A 595 7.93 -10.53 -17.93
N ASP A 596 7.49 -11.15 -16.83
CA ASP A 596 6.15 -10.97 -16.25
C ASP A 596 6.30 -10.65 -14.74
N PRO A 597 6.32 -9.35 -14.37
CA PRO A 597 6.54 -8.92 -12.99
C PRO A 597 5.34 -9.21 -12.07
N SER A 598 4.21 -9.67 -12.62
CA SER A 598 3.05 -10.09 -11.81
C SER A 598 3.27 -11.43 -11.10
N GLN A 599 4.25 -12.22 -11.56
CA GLN A 599 4.60 -13.50 -10.95
C GLN A 599 5.71 -13.30 -9.91
N PRO A 600 5.49 -13.66 -8.64
CA PRO A 600 6.49 -13.50 -7.58
C PRO A 600 7.84 -14.15 -7.88
N GLU A 601 7.86 -15.28 -8.59
CA GLU A 601 9.09 -15.97 -8.98
C GLU A 601 9.96 -15.17 -9.95
N ASN A 602 9.37 -14.33 -10.80
CA ASN A 602 10.09 -13.54 -11.80
C ASN A 602 10.75 -12.31 -11.19
N VAL A 603 10.30 -11.85 -10.01
CA VAL A 603 10.90 -10.70 -9.30
C VAL A 603 11.84 -11.11 -8.17
N ALA A 604 12.07 -12.41 -7.96
CA ALA A 604 12.91 -12.91 -6.88
C ALA A 604 14.37 -12.42 -6.97
N SER A 605 14.94 -12.34 -8.18
CA SER A 605 16.28 -11.80 -8.41
C SER A 605 16.36 -10.31 -8.06
N LEU A 606 15.34 -9.55 -8.44
CA LEU A 606 15.21 -8.13 -8.10
C LEU A 606 15.16 -7.92 -6.58
N MET A 607 14.35 -8.69 -5.85
CA MET A 607 14.25 -8.60 -4.40
C MET A 607 15.61 -8.82 -3.71
N LEU A 608 16.36 -9.85 -4.14
CA LEU A 608 17.68 -10.15 -3.61
C LEU A 608 18.68 -9.03 -3.91
N GLU A 609 18.66 -8.50 -5.13
CA GLU A 609 19.59 -7.44 -5.54
C GLU A 609 19.30 -6.12 -4.84
N VAL A 610 18.03 -5.76 -4.63
CA VAL A 610 17.64 -4.57 -3.84
C VAL A 610 18.23 -4.62 -2.45
N GLN A 611 18.09 -5.77 -1.76
CA GLN A 611 18.67 -5.96 -0.43
C GLN A 611 20.21 -5.96 -0.45
N ALA A 612 20.82 -6.64 -1.42
CA ALA A 612 22.28 -6.74 -1.54
C ALA A 612 22.93 -5.37 -1.83
N GLN A 613 22.29 -4.56 -2.65
CA GLN A 613 22.75 -3.23 -3.05
C GLN A 613 22.35 -2.13 -2.07
N GLN A 614 21.49 -2.46 -1.08
CA GLN A 614 20.85 -1.49 -0.20
C GLN A 614 20.17 -0.37 -1.01
N ALA A 615 19.48 -0.75 -2.08
CA ALA A 615 18.82 0.18 -2.98
C ALA A 615 17.56 0.79 -2.33
N ASP A 616 17.19 1.99 -2.78
CA ASP A 616 15.99 2.67 -2.30
C ASP A 616 14.71 2.02 -2.83
N VAL A 617 14.74 1.44 -4.03
CA VAL A 617 13.60 0.79 -4.69
C VAL A 617 14.08 -0.15 -5.80
N GLY A 618 13.34 -1.24 -6.01
CA GLY A 618 13.44 -2.11 -7.18
C GLY A 618 12.27 -1.89 -8.13
N ILE A 619 12.55 -1.90 -9.43
CA ILE A 619 11.57 -1.69 -10.49
C ILE A 619 11.71 -2.82 -11.51
N ALA A 620 10.65 -3.60 -11.71
CA ALA A 620 10.59 -4.66 -12.72
C ALA A 620 9.65 -4.26 -13.87
N PHE A 621 10.08 -4.41 -15.12
CA PHE A 621 9.24 -4.21 -16.30
C PHE A 621 8.82 -5.54 -16.91
N ASP A 622 7.64 -5.54 -17.56
CA ASP A 622 7.24 -6.65 -18.41
C ASP A 622 7.88 -6.56 -19.82
N GLY A 623 7.63 -7.57 -20.66
CA GLY A 623 8.37 -7.77 -21.91
C GLY A 623 8.35 -6.59 -22.89
N ASP A 624 7.28 -5.81 -22.90
CA ASP A 624 7.12 -4.61 -23.72
C ASP A 624 7.02 -3.30 -22.94
N GLY A 625 7.16 -3.33 -21.62
CA GLY A 625 7.39 -2.16 -20.78
C GLY A 625 6.17 -1.29 -20.51
N ASP A 626 4.95 -1.79 -20.73
CA ASP A 626 3.72 -1.07 -20.36
C ASP A 626 3.22 -1.43 -18.95
N ARG A 627 3.85 -2.40 -18.29
CA ARG A 627 3.58 -2.77 -16.90
C ARG A 627 4.81 -2.71 -16.02
N LEU A 628 4.56 -2.49 -14.73
CA LEU A 628 5.56 -2.28 -13.71
C LEU A 628 5.26 -3.12 -12.46
N GLY A 629 6.29 -3.79 -11.93
CA GLY A 629 6.32 -4.32 -10.57
C GLY A 629 7.26 -3.48 -9.70
N ILE A 630 6.89 -3.25 -8.44
CA ILE A 630 7.68 -2.44 -7.51
C ILE A 630 8.11 -3.28 -6.31
N ILE A 631 9.39 -3.21 -5.98
CA ILE A 631 9.96 -3.82 -4.78
C ILE A 631 10.45 -2.72 -3.85
N ASP A 632 10.02 -2.72 -2.59
CA ASP A 632 10.49 -1.77 -1.59
C ASP A 632 11.94 -2.06 -1.13
N ASN A 633 12.52 -1.14 -0.36
CA ASN A 633 13.90 -1.26 0.14
C ASN A 633 14.12 -2.44 1.10
N ASP A 634 13.07 -3.00 1.70
CA ASP A 634 13.14 -4.16 2.58
C ASP A 634 12.97 -5.48 1.80
N GLY A 635 12.73 -5.40 0.48
CA GLY A 635 12.53 -6.53 -0.42
C GLY A 635 11.07 -6.99 -0.50
N GLY A 636 10.10 -6.20 -0.04
CA GLY A 636 8.67 -6.48 -0.16
C GLY A 636 8.11 -6.10 -1.53
N ASN A 637 7.18 -6.89 -2.05
CA ASN A 637 6.48 -6.56 -3.31
C ASN A 637 5.31 -5.60 -3.03
N VAL A 638 5.24 -4.51 -3.79
CA VAL A 638 4.20 -3.50 -3.74
C VAL A 638 3.29 -3.70 -4.94
N TRP A 639 2.11 -4.27 -4.70
CA TRP A 639 1.11 -4.53 -5.74
C TRP A 639 0.41 -3.25 -6.20
N PRO A 640 0.09 -3.11 -7.50
CA PRO A 640 -0.65 -1.97 -8.06
C PRO A 640 -2.02 -1.72 -7.42
#